data_AF-A0A2U3KWD7-F1
#
_entry.id   AF-A0A2U3KWD7-F1
#
_cell.length_a   1.000
_cell.length_b   1.000
_cell.length_c   1.000
_cell.angle_alpha   90.00
_cell.angle_beta   90.00
_cell.angle_gamma   90.00
#
_symmetry.space_group_name_H-M   'P 1'
#
loop_
_entity.id
_entity.type
_entity.pdbx_description
1 polymer ?
#
loop_
_entity_poly.entity_id
_entity_poly.type
_entity_poly.pdbx_seq_one_letter_code
_entity_poly.pdbx_strand_id
1 'polypeptide(L)'
;MGSGKHSSQGFTLIASLLILVLLSGIAAGLLYLVTDEAKMGGNDLEANLAYYGAESGMEDMTSAMAALYESTQSPTEAQIQALANFTTLSMVPGVTYSNQITFPAAGNSSAGMPCVTTQTTAAIPPSCYNTVTSGADTGLYAELTPMTLSVIATRPSGATVSITRTVEVAELPVFQFGVFCGYDCSYFAGPNFSFGGRVHTNQNLFLASGADLVFNDKVQAFQQIITDRLENGNLTTNGYGGTTYVPSASGGCALNTFPPTGANCIALPGGGTIPGDASWSGGYPTIAGSTNANFPSLSTGTFNGYLANSLTGVTNLQLPFVQNSCVSNPPPCTDPISIVRKPQPLESPTGTLGSERLYNKASLRILIADTQADLHPDWSGTDSSDVQFPNVATWNTAPFNNASNASVTLTGGTTTNVGTVESVGFATGPTGANLTSTQGWVYPYTNSGLQNGAAWSAANAIPLIDELTSQPTSPAAMTGPWIRVEYCKTPPCNVHTNFVGVTQEWLKLGFGQPFNTPPTTPFGGAGQNPVNENAILILQQLQPGVAVSAGNIAAHNTWWPINFYDTREGEMRDNPVNNYSPTSTQTGYPNTYSSCSVNGIMNAVELDVGNLTRWLNGTMGNGTTGANVSYAALNGYVVYFSDHRGMLTDPNASNGGQTPANSISGESGIEDVINATQNLTSTTTDGALEPKTYYGYSPEDVDQNNVLDNWGEKNLGYGFGVNTNTNPLNPFLRVPFNTTITSANVNTTVNCAQYNLSTSSFTLAVNNQVGLANPVSGARHVLKLVDGGMSAGGVSPLPVMPAASTCTQSAANPTGCGGVTFASENPVYAQGNFNSSSADAFWGTANASPPTQTSHSAASIIADSVTVLSNQWNDAASLVAPTTNGKNSLTNGTTTISVKYPTADGYYRMAVSGGKNIPFPQPNWNGVSQDFGTDGGMHNFLRYLEDWSGQTLHFNGSLVSMYYAEYDTGTFKCCAVVYNPPTRDYYFDVLFLNPANLPPATPMFQDVVNLSYHQNFTPQ
;
A
#
# COMPACT_ATOMS: atom_id res chain seq x y z
N MET A 1 36.26 7.74 128.00
CA MET A 1 35.91 9.02 127.35
C MET A 1 37.15 9.58 126.68
N GLY A 2 37.06 10.06 125.44
CA GLY A 2 38.12 10.83 124.78
C GLY A 2 38.43 10.38 123.34
N SER A 3 37.73 10.98 122.37
CA SER A 3 37.89 10.82 120.92
C SER A 3 39.16 11.52 120.40
N GLY A 4 39.83 10.94 119.42
CA GLY A 4 40.78 11.63 118.54
C GLY A 4 40.55 11.24 117.08
N LYS A 5 39.77 12.05 116.35
CA LYS A 5 39.56 11.93 114.89
C LYS A 5 40.81 12.43 114.15
N HIS A 6 41.37 11.60 113.27
CA HIS A 6 42.31 12.04 112.23
C HIS A 6 41.57 12.20 110.90
N SER A 7 41.56 13.42 110.36
CA SER A 7 40.94 13.78 109.09
C SER A 7 41.80 13.36 107.90
N SER A 8 41.31 12.42 107.08
CA SER A 8 41.83 12.15 105.73
C SER A 8 41.12 13.05 104.72
N GLN A 9 41.63 14.26 104.49
CA GLN A 9 41.05 15.23 103.54
C GLN A 9 41.84 15.43 102.23
N GLY A 10 42.80 14.55 101.87
CA GLY A 10 43.67 14.76 100.70
C GLY A 10 43.48 13.81 99.49
N PHE A 11 43.14 12.53 99.70
CA PHE A 11 43.21 11.51 98.64
C PHE A 11 41.92 11.40 97.80
N THR A 12 40.77 11.67 98.39
CA THR A 12 39.46 11.55 97.72
C THR A 12 39.34 12.51 96.54
N LEU A 13 39.92 13.72 96.65
CA LEU A 13 39.92 14.72 95.58
C LEU A 13 40.71 14.23 94.35
N ILE A 14 41.89 13.65 94.55
CA ILE A 14 42.76 13.14 93.48
C ILE A 14 42.14 11.90 92.81
N ALA A 15 41.59 10.98 93.59
CA ALA A 15 40.87 9.81 93.06
C ALA A 15 39.62 10.23 92.28
N SER A 16 38.86 11.22 92.77
CA SER A 16 37.71 11.77 92.04
C SER A 16 38.11 12.50 90.76
N LEU A 17 39.22 13.26 90.75
CA LEU A 17 39.75 13.91 89.54
C LEU A 17 40.24 12.89 88.51
N LEU A 18 40.91 11.82 88.92
CA LEU A 18 41.35 10.74 88.02
C LEU A 18 40.16 9.99 87.40
N ILE A 19 39.13 9.69 88.19
CA ILE A 19 37.88 9.08 87.69
C ILE A 19 37.14 10.04 86.77
N LEU A 20 37.11 11.34 87.07
CA LEU A 20 36.47 12.35 86.22
C LEU A 20 37.19 12.53 84.89
N VAL A 21 38.53 12.49 84.87
CA VAL A 21 39.33 12.51 83.64
C VAL A 21 39.09 11.24 82.81
N LEU A 22 39.00 10.07 83.45
CA LEU A 22 38.75 8.80 82.76
C LEU A 22 37.33 8.73 82.17
N LEU A 23 36.32 9.15 82.94
CA LEU A 23 34.93 9.26 82.47
C LEU A 23 34.78 10.32 81.36
N SER A 24 35.51 11.44 81.44
CA SER A 24 35.52 12.47 80.39
C SER A 24 36.20 11.96 79.11
N GLY A 25 37.26 11.16 79.23
CA GLY A 25 37.91 10.50 78.10
C GLY A 25 37.01 9.49 77.39
N ILE A 26 36.26 8.68 78.16
CA ILE A 26 35.26 7.75 77.61
C ILE A 26 34.11 8.53 76.95
N ALA A 27 33.59 9.57 77.61
CA ALA A 27 32.51 10.39 77.07
C ALA A 27 32.91 11.10 75.76
N ALA A 28 34.13 11.63 75.68
CA ALA A 28 34.66 12.24 74.46
C ALA A 28 34.84 11.22 73.33
N GLY A 29 35.34 10.02 73.64
CA GLY A 29 35.46 8.93 72.65
C GLY A 29 34.11 8.46 72.11
N LEU A 30 33.10 8.36 72.98
CA LEU A 30 31.73 7.95 72.60
C LEU A 30 31.01 9.03 71.79
N LEU A 31 31.20 10.32 72.15
CA LEU A 31 30.73 11.45 71.35
C LEU A 31 31.34 11.45 69.94
N TYR A 32 32.64 11.19 69.84
CA TYR A 32 33.34 11.10 68.55
C TYR A 32 32.78 9.97 67.68
N LEU A 33 32.59 8.78 68.27
CA LEU A 33 32.02 7.61 67.59
C LEU A 33 30.58 7.87 67.11
N VAL A 34 29.73 8.47 67.95
CA VAL A 34 28.35 8.82 67.56
C VAL A 34 28.33 9.89 66.47
N THR A 35 29.23 10.88 66.49
CA THR A 35 29.33 11.85 65.38
C THR A 35 29.82 11.22 64.09
N ASP A 36 30.72 10.24 64.15
CA ASP A 36 31.19 9.54 62.96
C ASP A 36 30.11 8.60 62.40
N GLU A 37 29.38 7.86 63.25
CA GLU A 37 28.22 7.08 62.82
C GLU A 37 27.10 7.95 62.23
N ALA A 38 26.82 9.11 62.84
CA ALA A 38 25.83 10.05 62.32
C ALA A 38 26.26 10.65 60.97
N LYS A 39 27.56 10.93 60.78
CA LYS A 39 28.11 11.39 59.49
C LYS A 39 28.11 10.28 58.44
N MET A 40 28.48 9.05 58.82
CA MET A 40 28.46 7.91 57.92
C MET A 40 27.04 7.55 57.49
N GLY A 41 26.09 7.53 58.43
CA GLY A 41 24.67 7.33 58.13
C GLY A 41 24.07 8.45 57.29
N GLY A 42 24.50 9.70 57.52
CA GLY A 42 24.12 10.84 56.67
C GLY A 42 24.66 10.73 55.25
N ASN A 43 25.93 10.36 55.09
CA ASN A 43 26.54 10.14 53.77
C ASN A 43 25.93 8.96 53.02
N ASP A 44 25.62 7.87 53.72
CA ASP A 44 24.96 6.69 53.14
C ASP A 44 23.53 7.02 52.69
N LEU A 45 22.78 7.77 53.50
CA LEU A 45 21.46 8.28 53.12
C LEU A 45 21.55 9.17 51.87
N GLU A 46 22.48 10.11 51.83
CA GLU A 46 22.67 11.02 50.69
C GLU A 46 23.09 10.25 49.42
N ALA A 47 23.91 9.21 49.53
CA ALA A 47 24.28 8.34 48.42
C ALA A 47 23.09 7.51 47.89
N ASN A 48 22.28 6.93 48.78
CA ASN A 48 21.06 6.20 48.40
C ASN A 48 20.04 7.13 47.72
N LEU A 49 19.87 8.36 48.23
CA LEU A 49 19.01 9.37 47.60
C LEU A 49 19.54 9.81 46.23
N ALA A 50 20.86 9.93 46.05
CA ALA A 50 21.48 10.21 44.75
C ALA A 50 21.24 9.04 43.76
N TYR A 51 21.30 7.79 44.23
CA TYR A 51 21.02 6.61 43.41
C TYR A 51 19.58 6.60 42.88
N TYR A 52 18.58 6.77 43.75
CA TYR A 52 17.18 6.87 43.31
C TYR A 52 16.92 8.10 42.44
N GLY A 53 17.63 9.20 42.70
CA GLY A 53 17.62 10.38 41.83
C GLY A 53 18.11 10.06 40.42
N ALA A 54 19.21 9.32 40.29
CA ALA A 54 19.78 8.90 39.01
C ALA A 54 18.88 7.86 38.29
N GLU A 55 18.28 6.90 39.00
CA GLU A 55 17.29 5.97 38.43
C GLU A 55 16.09 6.72 37.87
N SER A 56 15.53 7.66 38.64
CA SER A 56 14.41 8.49 38.18
C SER A 56 14.76 9.30 36.94
N GLY A 57 15.97 9.86 36.85
CA GLY A 57 16.41 10.59 35.66
C GLY A 57 16.65 9.66 34.45
N MET A 58 17.12 8.44 34.68
CA MET A 58 17.33 7.45 33.60
C MET A 58 16.00 6.96 33.02
N GLU A 59 15.00 6.71 33.86
CA GLU A 59 13.67 6.31 33.40
C GLU A 59 12.94 7.46 32.71
N ASP A 60 13.08 8.71 33.19
CA ASP A 60 12.53 9.89 32.50
C ASP A 60 13.14 10.05 31.10
N MET A 61 14.48 9.94 30.98
CA MET A 61 15.16 10.03 29.69
C MET A 61 14.83 8.86 28.76
N THR A 62 14.70 7.64 29.28
CA THR A 62 14.30 6.47 28.47
C THR A 62 12.86 6.59 28.00
N SER A 63 11.95 7.07 28.86
CA SER A 63 10.55 7.32 28.49
C SER A 63 10.42 8.45 27.48
N ALA A 64 11.18 9.54 27.62
CA ALA A 64 11.19 10.64 26.67
C ALA A 64 11.79 10.22 25.33
N MET A 65 12.78 9.32 25.34
CA MET A 65 13.32 8.70 24.13
C MET A 65 12.29 7.83 23.43
N ALA A 66 11.62 6.95 24.18
CA ALA A 66 10.53 6.13 23.64
C ALA A 66 9.45 7.02 23.02
N ALA A 67 8.98 8.06 23.72
CA ALA A 67 8.00 9.01 23.20
C ALA A 67 8.48 9.77 21.95
N LEU A 68 9.77 10.14 21.88
CA LEU A 68 10.34 10.78 20.69
C LEU A 68 10.27 9.84 19.49
N TYR A 69 10.71 8.60 19.63
CA TYR A 69 10.70 7.61 18.56
C TYR A 69 9.29 7.11 18.23
N GLU A 70 8.37 7.01 19.20
CA GLU A 70 6.95 6.80 18.93
C GLU A 70 6.37 7.90 18.05
N SER A 71 6.84 9.15 18.20
CA SER A 71 6.35 10.30 17.42
C SER A 71 7.09 10.54 16.10
N THR A 72 8.33 10.07 15.95
CA THR A 72 9.19 10.48 14.83
C THR A 72 10.02 9.29 14.36
N GLN A 73 9.87 8.88 13.09
CA GLN A 73 10.61 7.75 12.53
C GLN A 73 12.13 8.01 12.54
N SER A 74 12.60 9.13 11.98
CA SER A 74 14.04 9.45 11.98
C SER A 74 14.33 10.77 12.71
N PRO A 75 14.39 10.78 14.05
CA PRO A 75 14.77 11.97 14.80
C PRO A 75 16.18 12.40 14.44
N THR A 76 16.36 13.70 14.23
CA THR A 76 17.69 14.28 14.05
C THR A 76 18.52 14.14 15.33
N GLU A 77 19.84 14.14 15.19
CA GLU A 77 20.75 14.12 16.35
C GLU A 77 20.43 15.25 17.34
N ALA A 78 20.05 16.44 16.84
CA ALA A 78 19.67 17.57 17.67
C ALA A 78 18.39 17.33 18.50
N GLN A 79 17.38 16.67 17.93
CA GLN A 79 16.15 16.30 18.65
C GLN A 79 16.44 15.29 19.76
N ILE A 80 17.29 14.31 19.49
CA ILE A 80 17.70 13.29 20.47
C ILE A 80 18.49 13.94 21.60
N GLN A 81 19.48 14.78 21.27
CA GLN A 81 20.28 15.48 22.28
C GLN A 81 19.45 16.44 23.14
N ALA A 82 18.35 16.99 22.61
CA ALA A 82 17.45 17.85 23.38
C ALA A 82 16.78 17.09 24.55
N LEU A 83 16.62 15.77 24.45
CA LEU A 83 16.04 14.94 25.51
C LEU A 83 16.91 14.92 26.78
N ALA A 84 18.21 15.19 26.69
CA ALA A 84 19.08 15.27 27.86
C ALA A 84 18.78 16.49 28.76
N ASN A 85 18.01 17.47 28.28
CA ASN A 85 17.73 18.75 28.98
C ASN A 85 16.50 18.73 29.89
N PHE A 86 16.01 17.56 30.31
CA PHE A 86 14.84 17.50 31.20
C PHE A 86 15.11 18.22 32.55
N THR A 87 14.16 19.06 32.96
CA THR A 87 14.21 19.84 34.22
C THR A 87 13.18 19.38 35.24
N THR A 88 12.60 18.19 35.05
CA THR A 88 11.46 17.67 35.81
C THR A 88 11.81 17.39 37.28
N LEU A 89 10.80 17.59 38.13
CA LEU A 89 10.86 17.47 39.58
C LEU A 89 11.18 16.03 39.97
N SER A 90 12.46 15.77 40.26
CA SER A 90 12.93 14.52 40.84
C SER A 90 11.98 14.01 41.93
N MET A 91 11.70 12.71 41.94
CA MET A 91 11.07 12.04 43.09
C MET A 91 11.84 12.31 44.40
N VAL A 92 13.09 12.76 44.30
CA VAL A 92 13.98 13.13 45.40
C VAL A 92 14.24 14.65 45.41
N PRO A 93 13.80 15.40 46.44
CA PRO A 93 13.95 16.86 46.48
C PRO A 93 15.42 17.32 46.48
N GLY A 94 15.75 18.30 45.62
CA GLY A 94 17.06 18.99 45.63
C GLY A 94 18.18 18.31 44.83
N VAL A 95 17.86 17.34 43.97
CA VAL A 95 18.84 16.73 43.04
C VAL A 95 19.11 17.67 41.86
N THR A 96 20.39 17.77 41.46
CA THR A 96 20.83 18.42 40.22
C THR A 96 21.29 17.37 39.23
N TYR A 97 20.85 17.48 37.97
CA TYR A 97 21.15 16.52 36.91
C TYR A 97 22.23 17.02 35.95
N SER A 98 23.11 16.12 35.54
CA SER A 98 24.00 16.30 34.39
C SER A 98 23.85 15.08 33.50
N ASN A 99 23.13 15.24 32.40
CA ASN A 99 22.75 14.14 31.52
C ASN A 99 23.48 14.25 30.19
N GLN A 100 23.75 13.12 29.57
CA GLN A 100 24.39 13.09 28.26
C GLN A 100 23.88 11.90 27.45
N ILE A 101 23.64 12.12 26.17
CA ILE A 101 23.39 11.06 25.19
C ILE A 101 24.59 11.04 24.25
N THR A 102 25.18 9.86 24.04
CA THR A 102 26.35 9.70 23.19
C THR A 102 26.12 8.62 22.14
N PHE A 103 26.60 8.90 20.93
CA PHE A 103 26.65 7.95 19.83
C PHE A 103 28.06 7.37 19.70
N PRO A 104 28.24 6.13 19.23
CA PRO A 104 29.57 5.60 18.96
C PRO A 104 30.29 6.46 17.91
N ALA A 105 31.60 6.62 18.07
CA ALA A 105 32.42 7.39 17.13
C ALA A 105 32.36 6.77 15.72
N ALA A 106 32.16 7.62 14.70
CA ALA A 106 32.15 7.20 13.30
C ALA A 106 33.42 6.39 12.96
N GLY A 107 33.25 5.11 12.62
CA GLY A 107 34.34 4.21 12.20
C GLY A 107 34.83 3.19 13.23
N ASN A 108 34.35 3.21 14.48
CA ASN A 108 34.68 2.19 15.48
C ASN A 108 33.46 1.35 15.84
N SER A 109 33.08 0.39 15.00
CA SER A 109 32.18 -0.68 15.43
C SER A 109 32.97 -1.70 16.25
N SER A 110 32.53 -1.98 17.47
CA SER A 110 33.13 -2.98 18.38
C SER A 110 32.98 -4.43 17.89
N ALA A 111 32.61 -4.67 16.63
CA ALA A 111 32.34 -6.00 16.10
C ALA A 111 32.52 -6.16 14.58
N GLY A 112 33.29 -5.31 13.90
CA GLY A 112 33.56 -5.50 12.45
C GLY A 112 32.33 -5.35 11.55
N MET A 113 31.30 -4.63 12.00
CA MET A 113 30.10 -4.33 11.21
C MET A 113 30.32 -3.09 10.33
N PRO A 114 29.90 -3.10 9.05
CA PRO A 114 29.94 -1.92 8.18
C PRO A 114 28.83 -0.94 8.59
N CYS A 115 29.18 0.06 9.38
CA CYS A 115 28.31 1.21 9.69
C CYS A 115 28.25 2.16 8.49
N VAL A 116 27.08 2.75 8.22
CA VAL A 116 26.97 3.86 7.26
C VAL A 116 27.63 5.08 7.91
N THR A 117 28.73 5.55 7.32
CA THR A 117 29.60 6.61 7.86
C THR A 117 29.65 7.85 6.98
N THR A 118 28.85 7.92 5.90
CA THR A 118 28.78 9.09 5.01
C THR A 118 27.94 10.21 5.65
N GLN A 119 28.48 10.79 6.71
CA GLN A 119 28.00 12.01 7.34
C GLN A 119 28.38 13.20 6.46
N THR A 120 27.60 13.48 5.41
CA THR A 120 27.82 14.69 4.58
C THR A 120 27.11 15.93 5.13
N THR A 121 26.27 15.77 6.16
CA THR A 121 25.64 16.86 6.92
C THR A 121 25.34 16.38 8.34
N ALA A 122 25.68 17.18 9.36
CA ALA A 122 25.62 16.85 10.79
C ALA A 122 24.20 16.72 11.39
N ALA A 123 23.30 15.94 10.78
CA ALA A 123 21.88 15.89 11.16
C ALA A 123 21.31 14.48 11.45
N ILE A 124 21.97 13.39 11.04
CA ILE A 124 21.43 12.02 11.16
C ILE A 124 22.31 11.21 12.13
N PRO A 125 21.71 10.50 13.12
CA PRO A 125 22.43 9.60 14.02
C PRO A 125 23.20 8.49 13.28
N PRO A 126 24.38 8.08 13.76
CA PRO A 126 25.10 6.94 13.18
C PRO A 126 24.31 5.63 13.39
N SER A 127 24.05 4.90 12.31
CA SER A 127 23.36 3.61 12.32
C SER A 127 24.21 2.46 11.77
N CYS A 128 23.87 1.24 12.16
CA CYS A 128 24.50 0.01 11.70
C CYS A 128 23.46 -1.07 11.40
N TYR A 129 23.76 -1.92 10.42
CA TYR A 129 22.89 -3.02 10.05
C TYR A 129 23.27 -4.30 10.77
N ASN A 130 22.33 -4.88 11.49
CA ASN A 130 22.47 -6.20 12.07
C ASN A 130 21.10 -6.82 12.38
N THR A 131 21.11 -8.07 12.82
CA THR A 131 19.93 -8.66 13.43
C THR A 131 19.72 -8.14 14.84
N VAL A 132 18.46 -7.96 15.24
CA VAL A 132 18.09 -7.67 16.62
C VAL A 132 18.57 -8.82 17.50
N THR A 133 19.36 -8.51 18.53
CA THR A 133 20.07 -9.53 19.34
C THR A 133 19.32 -9.98 20.59
N SER A 134 18.28 -9.24 21.01
CA SER A 134 17.51 -9.52 22.22
C SER A 134 16.12 -8.90 22.13
N GLY A 135 15.15 -9.45 22.85
CA GLY A 135 13.75 -8.99 22.83
C GLY A 135 12.85 -9.90 21.99
N ALA A 136 11.60 -9.51 21.82
CA ALA A 136 10.61 -10.26 21.05
C ALA A 136 10.97 -10.37 19.56
N ASP A 137 11.65 -9.33 19.04
CA ASP A 137 11.99 -9.19 17.62
C ASP A 137 13.36 -9.80 17.27
N THR A 138 13.92 -10.62 18.16
CA THR A 138 15.22 -11.26 17.99
C THR A 138 15.32 -12.03 16.66
N GLY A 139 16.38 -11.73 15.91
CA GLY A 139 16.67 -12.37 14.62
C GLY A 139 15.95 -11.76 13.43
N LEU A 140 15.19 -10.67 13.59
CA LEU A 140 14.82 -9.78 12.47
C LEU A 140 16.00 -8.89 12.11
N TYR A 141 16.12 -8.50 10.85
CA TYR A 141 17.11 -7.52 10.40
C TYR A 141 16.58 -6.11 10.64
N ALA A 142 17.44 -5.25 11.17
CA ALA A 142 17.10 -3.88 11.47
C ALA A 142 18.23 -2.92 11.07
N GLU A 143 17.85 -1.68 10.82
CA GLU A 143 18.76 -0.56 10.97
C GLU A 143 18.81 -0.19 12.46
N LEU A 144 19.96 -0.39 13.08
CA LEU A 144 20.17 -0.17 14.51
C LEU A 144 20.87 1.17 14.72
N THR A 145 20.27 2.04 15.53
CA THR A 145 20.90 3.27 16.02
C THR A 145 21.36 3.06 17.47
N PRO A 146 22.62 2.70 17.71
CA PRO A 146 23.14 2.50 19.06
C PRO A 146 23.39 3.83 19.77
N MET A 147 22.94 3.92 21.02
CA MET A 147 23.07 5.09 21.88
C MET A 147 23.50 4.67 23.28
N THR A 148 24.31 5.52 23.93
CA THR A 148 24.61 5.41 25.35
C THR A 148 24.04 6.61 26.09
N LEU A 149 23.09 6.30 26.97
CA LEU A 149 22.42 7.20 27.89
C LEU A 149 23.25 7.31 29.18
N SER A 150 23.53 8.52 29.65
CA SER A 150 24.20 8.76 30.93
C SER A 150 23.45 9.79 31.76
N VAL A 151 23.20 9.45 33.03
CA VAL A 151 22.57 10.32 34.01
C VAL A 151 23.47 10.43 35.22
N ILE A 152 23.79 11.66 35.60
CA ILE A 152 24.51 11.97 36.83
C ILE A 152 23.58 12.76 37.75
N ALA A 153 23.26 12.20 38.91
CA ALA A 153 22.47 12.85 39.95
C ALA A 153 23.38 13.34 41.07
N THR A 154 23.30 14.63 41.38
CA THR A 154 24.08 15.29 42.44
C THR A 154 23.17 15.83 43.53
N ARG A 155 23.45 15.47 44.78
CA ARG A 155 22.74 15.97 45.97
C ARG A 155 23.33 17.32 46.45
N PRO A 156 22.57 18.12 47.23
CA PRO A 156 23.08 19.38 47.80
C PRO A 156 24.30 19.19 48.72
N SER A 157 24.44 18.01 49.30
CA SER A 157 25.57 17.59 50.15
C SER A 157 26.83 17.23 49.36
N GLY A 158 26.75 17.14 48.02
CA GLY A 158 27.83 16.74 47.13
C GLY A 158 27.91 15.24 46.81
N ALA A 159 26.98 14.41 47.31
CA ALA A 159 26.90 13.01 46.92
C ALA A 159 26.47 12.88 45.44
N THR A 160 27.23 12.13 44.65
CA THR A 160 27.02 11.94 43.21
C THR A 160 26.88 10.47 42.85
N VAL A 161 25.91 10.14 42.01
CA VAL A 161 25.78 8.80 41.39
C VAL A 161 25.65 8.97 39.88
N SER A 162 26.40 8.14 39.14
CA SER A 162 26.36 8.07 37.68
C SER A 162 25.83 6.71 37.24
N ILE A 163 24.84 6.72 36.35
CA ILE A 163 24.24 5.52 35.75
C ILE A 163 24.38 5.64 34.23
N THR A 164 24.74 4.53 33.60
CA THR A 164 24.82 4.41 32.14
C THR A 164 23.93 3.27 31.65
N ARG A 165 23.15 3.52 30.60
CA ARG A 165 22.32 2.53 29.90
C ARG A 165 22.66 2.57 28.41
N THR A 166 22.92 1.41 27.81
CA THR A 166 23.06 1.31 26.35
C THR A 166 21.73 0.88 25.76
N VAL A 167 21.25 1.63 24.79
CA VAL A 167 20.00 1.38 24.08
C VAL A 167 20.26 1.33 22.59
N GLU A 168 19.46 0.55 21.88
CA GLU A 168 19.45 0.51 20.43
C GLU A 168 18.03 0.74 19.95
N VAL A 169 17.87 1.66 19.01
CA VAL A 169 16.60 1.79 18.28
C VAL A 169 16.70 0.96 17.02
N ALA A 170 15.79 0.01 16.87
CA ALA A 170 15.71 -0.90 15.74
C ALA A 170 14.59 -0.45 14.81
N GLU A 171 14.96 -0.05 13.60
CA GLU A 171 14.01 0.17 12.52
C GLU A 171 13.92 -1.12 11.69
N LEU A 172 12.75 -1.75 11.69
CA LEU A 172 12.48 -3.05 11.10
C LEU A 172 11.78 -2.86 9.74
N PRO A 173 12.46 -3.10 8.61
CA PRO A 173 11.83 -3.01 7.28
C PRO A 173 10.69 -3.98 7.12
N VAL A 174 9.56 -3.52 6.60
CA VAL A 174 8.38 -4.38 6.41
C VAL A 174 8.60 -5.44 5.32
N PHE A 175 9.39 -5.14 4.29
CA PHE A 175 9.64 -6.09 3.19
C PHE A 175 10.61 -7.22 3.53
N GLN A 176 11.16 -7.26 4.75
CA GLN A 176 11.91 -8.44 5.21
C GLN A 176 11.00 -9.65 5.50
N PHE A 177 9.69 -9.39 5.70
CA PHE A 177 8.70 -10.44 5.84
C PHE A 177 8.33 -10.96 4.45
N GLY A 178 8.18 -12.27 4.35
CA GLY A 178 7.54 -12.85 3.18
C GLY A 178 6.09 -12.41 3.07
N VAL A 179 5.38 -12.52 4.19
CA VAL A 179 4.00 -12.05 4.33
C VAL A 179 3.84 -11.30 5.65
N PHE A 180 3.28 -10.09 5.60
CA PHE A 180 2.90 -9.32 6.77
C PHE A 180 1.44 -8.87 6.68
N CYS A 181 0.65 -9.04 7.75
CA CYS A 181 -0.67 -8.41 7.88
C CYS A 181 -0.76 -7.56 9.16
N GLY A 182 -1.13 -6.29 9.01
CA GLY A 182 -1.48 -5.39 10.11
C GLY A 182 -2.82 -5.76 10.76
N TYR A 183 -3.68 -6.48 10.05
CA TYR A 183 -4.90 -7.11 10.57
C TYR A 183 -4.80 -8.64 10.43
N ASP A 184 -5.92 -9.34 10.41
CA ASP A 184 -5.92 -10.80 10.24
C ASP A 184 -5.25 -11.21 8.92
N CYS A 185 -4.46 -12.28 8.97
CA CYS A 185 -3.97 -12.98 7.79
C CYS A 185 -4.78 -14.27 7.61
N SER A 186 -5.19 -14.59 6.39
CA SER A 186 -5.86 -15.86 6.08
C SER A 186 -5.19 -16.60 4.92
N TYR A 187 -5.14 -17.93 5.02
CA TYR A 187 -4.70 -18.85 3.99
C TYR A 187 -5.77 -19.92 3.81
N PHE A 188 -6.20 -20.13 2.57
CA PHE A 188 -7.19 -21.15 2.21
C PHE A 188 -7.08 -21.51 0.73
N ALA A 189 -5.85 -21.66 0.23
CA ALA A 189 -5.65 -21.96 -1.19
C ALA A 189 -6.33 -23.30 -1.54
N GLY A 190 -7.21 -23.29 -2.55
CA GLY A 190 -7.79 -24.53 -3.08
C GLY A 190 -6.72 -25.47 -3.66
N PRO A 191 -5.89 -24.99 -4.61
CA PRO A 191 -4.71 -25.71 -5.10
C PRO A 191 -3.52 -25.66 -4.13
N ASN A 192 -2.48 -26.45 -4.41
CA ASN A 192 -1.21 -26.40 -3.68
C ASN A 192 -0.65 -24.97 -3.65
N PHE A 193 -0.20 -24.55 -2.48
CA PHE A 193 0.38 -23.23 -2.29
C PHE A 193 1.57 -23.30 -1.34
N SER A 194 2.67 -22.68 -1.73
CA SER A 194 3.80 -22.47 -0.86
C SER A 194 4.31 -21.05 -1.01
N PHE A 195 4.80 -20.48 0.08
CA PHE A 195 5.37 -19.14 0.09
C PHE A 195 6.61 -19.11 1.00
N GLY A 196 7.67 -18.48 0.51
CA GLY A 196 8.95 -18.36 1.24
C GLY A 196 8.96 -17.26 2.29
N GLY A 197 9.99 -17.25 3.13
CA GLY A 197 10.20 -16.17 4.10
C GLY A 197 9.27 -16.23 5.32
N ARG A 198 9.37 -15.21 6.18
CA ARG A 198 8.62 -15.12 7.44
C ARG A 198 7.20 -14.64 7.22
N VAL A 199 6.27 -15.17 8.02
CA VAL A 199 4.87 -14.76 8.06
C VAL A 199 4.55 -14.16 9.41
N HIS A 200 4.00 -12.95 9.43
CA HIS A 200 3.57 -12.28 10.66
C HIS A 200 2.20 -11.63 10.49
N THR A 201 1.34 -11.74 11.51
CA THR A 201 0.11 -10.94 11.62
C THR A 201 0.01 -10.29 12.99
N ASN A 202 -0.43 -9.04 13.01
CA ASN A 202 -0.74 -8.31 14.24
C ASN A 202 -2.09 -8.71 14.86
N GLN A 203 -2.88 -9.54 14.16
CA GLN A 203 -4.15 -10.07 14.67
C GLN A 203 -4.13 -11.59 14.59
N ASN A 204 -5.15 -12.21 14.01
CA ASN A 204 -5.31 -13.65 13.95
C ASN A 204 -4.78 -14.21 12.62
N LEU A 205 -4.28 -15.44 12.69
CA LEU A 205 -3.82 -16.20 11.53
C LEU A 205 -4.74 -17.38 11.29
N PHE A 206 -5.43 -17.38 10.16
CA PHE A 206 -6.25 -18.51 9.70
C PHE A 206 -5.46 -19.37 8.73
N LEU A 207 -5.31 -20.65 9.06
CA LEU A 207 -4.58 -21.63 8.25
C LEU A 207 -5.52 -22.73 7.79
N ALA A 208 -5.82 -22.73 6.51
CA ALA A 208 -6.61 -23.73 5.83
C ALA A 208 -6.05 -23.98 4.42
N SER A 209 -6.46 -25.07 3.80
CA SER A 209 -6.07 -25.40 2.43
C SER A 209 -7.01 -26.44 1.84
N GLY A 210 -7.29 -26.36 0.54
CA GLY A 210 -7.94 -27.46 -0.20
C GLY A 210 -6.98 -28.61 -0.49
N ALA A 211 -5.69 -28.30 -0.66
CA ALA A 211 -4.60 -29.25 -0.92
C ALA A 211 -3.43 -29.00 0.06
N ASP A 212 -2.17 -28.96 -0.38
CA ASP A 212 -1.04 -28.72 0.54
C ASP A 212 -0.69 -27.23 0.65
N LEU A 213 -0.62 -26.72 1.89
CA LEU A 213 -0.11 -25.38 2.24
C LEU A 213 1.26 -25.53 2.91
N VAL A 214 2.29 -24.86 2.38
CA VAL A 214 3.68 -25.05 2.85
C VAL A 214 4.34 -23.72 3.21
N PHE A 215 4.82 -23.62 4.44
CA PHE A 215 5.62 -22.49 4.95
C PHE A 215 7.09 -22.87 5.07
N ASN A 216 8.00 -21.96 4.72
CA ASN A 216 9.45 -22.22 4.72
C ASN A 216 10.19 -21.67 5.95
N ASP A 217 9.72 -20.58 6.55
CA ASP A 217 10.32 -19.94 7.72
C ASP A 217 9.25 -19.64 8.79
N LYS A 218 9.61 -18.90 9.85
CA LYS A 218 8.76 -18.60 11.01
C LYS A 218 7.38 -18.06 10.60
N VAL A 219 6.36 -18.55 11.30
CA VAL A 219 4.94 -18.19 11.18
C VAL A 219 4.46 -17.71 12.55
N GLN A 220 4.10 -16.43 12.63
CA GLN A 220 3.81 -15.73 13.88
C GLN A 220 2.48 -14.98 13.80
N ALA A 221 1.72 -15.00 14.90
CA ALA A 221 0.48 -14.24 15.03
C ALA A 221 0.40 -13.57 16.40
N PHE A 222 0.19 -12.27 16.48
CA PHE A 222 0.07 -11.59 17.78
C PHE A 222 -1.14 -12.10 18.59
N GLN A 223 -2.29 -12.36 17.95
CA GLN A 223 -3.45 -12.95 18.62
C GLN A 223 -3.48 -14.48 18.55
N GLN A 224 -4.38 -15.06 17.73
CA GLN A 224 -4.64 -16.49 17.70
C GLN A 224 -4.31 -17.10 16.34
N ILE A 225 -3.87 -18.35 16.35
CA ILE A 225 -3.71 -19.23 15.19
C ILE A 225 -4.89 -20.20 15.17
N ILE A 226 -5.64 -20.18 14.06
CA ILE A 226 -6.90 -20.88 13.87
C ILE A 226 -6.79 -21.82 12.67
N THR A 227 -7.22 -23.07 12.82
CA THR A 227 -7.14 -24.09 11.75
C THR A 227 -8.44 -24.85 11.50
N ASP A 228 -9.47 -24.64 12.34
CA ASP A 228 -10.74 -25.37 12.28
C ASP A 228 -11.78 -24.70 11.38
N ARG A 229 -11.51 -23.47 10.93
CA ARG A 229 -12.41 -22.66 10.10
C ARG A 229 -11.69 -21.57 9.31
N LEU A 230 -12.40 -21.01 8.35
CA LEU A 230 -12.07 -19.77 7.66
C LEU A 230 -12.53 -18.56 8.46
N GLU A 231 -12.06 -17.38 8.07
CA GLU A 231 -12.43 -16.09 8.67
C GLU A 231 -13.93 -15.75 8.56
N ASN A 232 -14.62 -16.26 7.54
CA ASN A 232 -16.07 -16.12 7.38
C ASN A 232 -16.89 -17.10 8.25
N GLY A 233 -16.22 -17.95 9.03
CA GLY A 233 -16.83 -18.96 9.91
C GLY A 233 -17.08 -20.34 9.29
N ASN A 234 -16.82 -20.54 7.98
CA ASN A 234 -16.96 -21.86 7.35
C ASN A 234 -15.94 -22.86 7.92
N LEU A 235 -16.37 -24.08 8.25
CA LEU A 235 -15.50 -25.11 8.80
C LEU A 235 -14.52 -25.62 7.74
N THR A 236 -13.24 -25.79 8.12
CA THR A 236 -12.22 -26.30 7.19
C THR A 236 -12.50 -27.72 6.74
N THR A 237 -13.15 -28.53 7.58
CA THR A 237 -13.63 -29.88 7.21
C THR A 237 -14.59 -29.89 6.02
N ASN A 238 -15.17 -28.74 5.65
CA ASN A 238 -16.06 -28.59 4.51
C ASN A 238 -15.38 -27.77 3.39
N GLY A 239 -14.68 -28.47 2.48
CA GLY A 239 -14.05 -27.88 1.29
C GLY A 239 -12.57 -27.52 1.43
N TYR A 240 -12.02 -27.53 2.66
CA TYR A 240 -10.63 -27.14 2.95
C TYR A 240 -9.92 -28.14 3.88
N GLY A 241 -10.04 -29.44 3.56
CA GLY A 241 -9.49 -30.55 4.34
C GLY A 241 -8.03 -30.92 4.03
N GLY A 242 -7.31 -30.04 3.35
CA GLY A 242 -5.90 -30.21 2.97
C GLY A 242 -4.93 -30.14 4.16
N THR A 243 -3.65 -30.39 3.89
CA THR A 243 -2.62 -30.44 4.94
C THR A 243 -1.82 -29.15 4.97
N THR A 244 -1.64 -28.58 6.17
CA THR A 244 -0.75 -27.43 6.37
C THR A 244 0.58 -27.92 6.94
N TYR A 245 1.68 -27.46 6.35
CA TYR A 245 3.04 -27.80 6.74
C TYR A 245 3.76 -26.56 7.26
N VAL A 246 4.25 -26.66 8.50
CA VAL A 246 5.01 -25.59 9.17
C VAL A 246 6.44 -26.05 9.46
N PRO A 247 7.42 -25.15 9.42
CA PRO A 247 8.79 -25.49 9.73
C PRO A 247 9.03 -25.54 11.24
N SER A 248 10.07 -26.27 11.67
CA SER A 248 10.66 -26.20 13.01
C SER A 248 12.11 -25.66 13.02
N ALA A 249 12.59 -25.22 11.85
CA ALA A 249 13.85 -24.54 11.60
C ALA A 249 13.74 -23.74 10.29
N SER A 250 14.53 -22.67 10.12
CA SER A 250 14.53 -21.86 8.88
C SER A 250 14.92 -22.74 7.68
N GLY A 251 14.21 -22.59 6.57
CA GLY A 251 14.35 -23.45 5.41
C GLY A 251 13.81 -24.88 5.62
N GLY A 252 12.98 -25.10 6.64
CA GLY A 252 12.61 -26.42 7.13
C GLY A 252 11.73 -27.25 6.19
N CYS A 253 10.75 -26.61 5.54
CA CYS A 253 9.93 -27.22 4.49
C CYS A 253 10.38 -26.76 3.11
N ALA A 254 10.59 -27.71 2.19
CA ALA A 254 10.91 -27.41 0.80
C ALA A 254 9.73 -26.70 0.11
N LEU A 255 9.98 -25.54 -0.48
CA LEU A 255 8.99 -24.82 -1.30
C LEU A 255 8.69 -25.56 -2.60
N ASN A 256 7.49 -25.33 -3.14
CA ASN A 256 6.97 -25.88 -4.40
C ASN A 256 7.17 -27.39 -4.58
N THR A 257 7.18 -28.12 -3.46
CA THR A 257 7.22 -29.59 -3.39
C THR A 257 6.04 -30.05 -2.55
N PHE A 258 5.16 -30.88 -3.13
CA PHE A 258 3.88 -31.26 -2.52
C PHE A 258 3.67 -32.79 -2.57
N PRO A 259 3.64 -33.52 -1.43
CA PRO A 259 3.90 -33.01 -0.08
C PRO A 259 5.38 -32.62 0.11
N PRO A 260 5.69 -31.63 0.98
CA PRO A 260 7.06 -31.19 1.20
C PRO A 260 7.89 -32.28 1.90
N THR A 261 9.20 -32.25 1.68
CA THR A 261 10.16 -33.16 2.32
C THR A 261 11.08 -32.38 3.26
N GLY A 262 11.50 -33.01 4.36
CA GLY A 262 12.44 -32.41 5.32
C GLY A 262 12.24 -32.89 6.76
N ALA A 263 13.33 -33.04 7.51
CA ALA A 263 13.27 -33.44 8.92
C ALA A 263 12.69 -32.34 9.83
N ASN A 264 12.76 -31.08 9.39
CA ASN A 264 12.25 -29.91 10.09
C ASN A 264 10.91 -29.41 9.50
N CYS A 265 10.20 -30.27 8.76
CA CYS A 265 8.90 -29.94 8.18
C CYS A 265 7.81 -30.76 8.87
N ILE A 266 6.88 -30.08 9.55
CA ILE A 266 5.87 -30.69 10.41
C ILE A 266 4.50 -30.48 9.76
N ALA A 267 3.80 -31.59 9.52
CA ALA A 267 2.40 -31.55 9.11
C ALA A 267 1.51 -31.26 10.32
N LEU A 268 0.72 -30.19 10.26
CA LEU A 268 -0.31 -29.93 11.25
C LEU A 268 -1.44 -30.98 11.12
N PRO A 269 -2.07 -31.39 12.23
CA PRO A 269 -3.26 -32.24 12.20
C PRO A 269 -4.34 -31.65 11.30
N GLY A 270 -5.12 -32.52 10.65
CA GLY A 270 -6.20 -32.08 9.76
C GLY A 270 -7.14 -31.08 10.43
N GLY A 271 -7.58 -30.08 9.66
CA GLY A 271 -8.49 -29.03 10.11
C GLY A 271 -9.73 -29.60 10.81
N GLY A 272 -10.10 -29.02 11.96
CA GLY A 272 -11.25 -29.47 12.75
C GLY A 272 -10.97 -30.54 13.82
N THR A 273 -9.71 -30.95 14.01
CA THR A 273 -9.32 -31.81 15.14
C THR A 273 -9.11 -30.95 16.40
N ILE A 274 -9.97 -31.08 17.41
CA ILE A 274 -9.88 -30.29 18.68
C ILE A 274 -9.47 -31.20 19.84
N PRO A 275 -8.45 -30.84 20.67
CA PRO A 275 -7.48 -29.76 20.49
C PRO A 275 -6.26 -30.23 19.67
N GLY A 276 -6.16 -29.78 18.43
CA GLY A 276 -4.95 -29.88 17.60
C GLY A 276 -4.04 -28.66 17.75
N ASP A 277 -2.91 -28.65 17.05
CA ASP A 277 -1.78 -27.70 17.17
C ASP A 277 -2.08 -26.19 16.95
N ALA A 278 -3.36 -25.80 16.87
CA ALA A 278 -3.83 -24.43 16.87
C ALA A 278 -3.81 -23.79 18.27
N SER A 279 -3.72 -22.46 18.36
CA SER A 279 -3.81 -21.74 19.63
C SER A 279 -5.26 -21.49 20.07
N TRP A 280 -6.20 -21.54 19.13
CA TRP A 280 -7.63 -21.36 19.38
C TRP A 280 -8.46 -22.38 18.58
N SER A 281 -9.57 -22.85 19.18
CA SER A 281 -10.49 -23.77 18.52
C SER A 281 -11.90 -23.69 19.09
N GLY A 282 -12.89 -24.20 18.35
CA GLY A 282 -14.24 -24.41 18.88
C GLY A 282 -15.20 -23.24 18.72
N GLY A 283 -14.76 -22.13 18.10
CA GLY A 283 -15.66 -21.04 17.78
C GLY A 283 -14.95 -19.72 17.51
N TYR A 284 -15.01 -19.27 16.27
CA TYR A 284 -14.57 -17.94 15.83
C TYR A 284 -15.31 -17.59 14.53
N PRO A 285 -15.76 -16.36 14.31
CA PRO A 285 -15.86 -15.29 15.29
C PRO A 285 -17.14 -15.33 16.16
N THR A 286 -18.21 -16.00 15.71
CA THR A 286 -19.57 -15.90 16.32
C THR A 286 -19.97 -17.03 17.26
N ILE A 287 -19.11 -18.05 17.42
CA ILE A 287 -19.37 -19.23 18.28
C ILE A 287 -18.37 -19.19 19.43
N ALA A 288 -18.77 -19.60 20.64
CA ALA A 288 -17.87 -19.64 21.80
C ALA A 288 -16.73 -20.65 21.59
N GLY A 289 -15.54 -20.16 21.20
CA GLY A 289 -14.31 -20.94 21.17
C GLY A 289 -13.55 -20.94 22.49
N SER A 290 -12.41 -21.63 22.50
CA SER A 290 -11.53 -21.73 23.66
C SER A 290 -10.06 -21.72 23.25
N THR A 291 -9.23 -21.07 24.07
CA THR A 291 -7.77 -21.10 23.96
C THR A 291 -7.23 -22.51 24.23
N ASN A 292 -6.29 -22.96 23.42
CA ASN A 292 -5.56 -24.20 23.66
C ASN A 292 -4.44 -23.96 24.71
N ALA A 293 -4.66 -24.41 25.94
CA ALA A 293 -3.70 -24.25 27.03
C ALA A 293 -2.35 -24.96 26.79
N ASN A 294 -2.30 -25.94 25.88
CA ASN A 294 -1.07 -26.66 25.54
C ASN A 294 -0.23 -25.96 24.45
N PHE A 295 -0.80 -24.95 23.78
CA PHE A 295 -0.13 -24.28 22.65
C PHE A 295 1.25 -23.70 23.01
N PRO A 296 1.48 -23.08 24.18
CA PRO A 296 2.82 -22.59 24.53
C PRO A 296 3.90 -23.69 24.55
N SER A 297 3.55 -24.88 25.04
CA SER A 297 4.44 -26.05 25.05
C SER A 297 4.66 -26.63 23.65
N LEU A 298 3.64 -26.62 22.79
CA LEU A 298 3.77 -27.05 21.40
C LEU A 298 4.64 -26.08 20.59
N SER A 299 4.39 -24.79 20.74
CA SER A 299 5.14 -23.70 20.10
C SER A 299 6.62 -23.78 20.46
N THR A 300 6.97 -23.79 21.74
CA THR A 300 8.38 -23.81 22.19
C THR A 300 9.07 -25.17 22.08
N GLY A 301 8.32 -26.27 22.15
CA GLY A 301 8.85 -27.64 22.11
C GLY A 301 8.80 -28.27 20.72
N THR A 302 7.61 -28.54 20.19
CA THR A 302 7.42 -29.23 18.90
C THR A 302 7.87 -28.37 17.72
N PHE A 303 7.53 -27.08 17.75
CA PHE A 303 7.80 -26.15 16.66
C PHE A 303 9.07 -25.31 16.87
N ASN A 304 9.79 -25.45 17.98
CA ASN A 304 11.00 -24.67 18.31
C ASN A 304 10.81 -23.14 18.17
N GLY A 305 9.61 -22.62 18.42
CA GLY A 305 9.25 -21.21 18.28
C GLY A 305 9.01 -20.74 16.84
N TYR A 306 8.94 -21.65 15.85
CA TYR A 306 8.64 -21.31 14.45
C TYR A 306 7.15 -21.19 14.16
N LEU A 307 6.29 -21.75 15.01
CA LEU A 307 4.86 -21.44 15.06
C LEU A 307 4.58 -20.83 16.43
N ALA A 308 4.26 -19.54 16.49
CA ALA A 308 4.22 -18.79 17.76
C ALA A 308 3.10 -17.74 17.82
N ASN A 309 2.68 -17.40 19.04
CA ASN A 309 1.77 -16.29 19.29
C ASN A 309 2.19 -15.41 20.48
N SER A 310 1.37 -14.44 20.90
CA SER A 310 1.72 -13.55 22.03
C SER A 310 2.04 -14.29 23.33
N LEU A 311 1.42 -15.44 23.60
CA LEU A 311 1.74 -16.26 24.78
C LEU A 311 3.16 -16.86 24.73
N THR A 312 3.78 -16.88 23.54
CA THR A 312 5.15 -17.35 23.32
C THR A 312 6.09 -16.27 22.81
N GLY A 313 5.72 -14.99 22.97
CA GLY A 313 6.62 -13.85 22.80
C GLY A 313 6.50 -13.08 21.49
N VAL A 314 5.44 -13.28 20.69
CA VAL A 314 5.16 -12.45 19.49
C VAL A 314 4.61 -11.08 19.90
N THR A 315 5.15 -10.01 19.32
CA THR A 315 4.77 -8.61 19.52
C THR A 315 3.90 -8.08 18.38
N ASN A 316 3.18 -6.98 18.66
CA ASN A 316 2.43 -6.22 17.65
C ASN A 316 3.39 -5.23 16.98
N LEU A 317 3.51 -5.29 15.64
CA LEU A 317 4.44 -4.47 14.86
C LEU A 317 3.67 -3.38 14.11
N GLN A 318 3.73 -2.13 14.57
CA GLN A 318 2.96 -1.03 13.99
C GLN A 318 3.86 0.10 13.51
N LEU A 319 3.38 0.88 12.54
CA LEU A 319 4.05 2.09 12.09
C LEU A 319 3.95 3.17 13.18
N PRO A 320 4.99 3.98 13.40
CA PRO A 320 5.01 4.95 14.50
C PRO A 320 3.83 5.95 14.50
N PHE A 321 3.47 6.47 13.33
CA PHE A 321 2.39 7.46 13.22
C PHE A 321 1.00 6.91 13.58
N VAL A 322 0.78 5.60 13.35
CA VAL A 322 -0.49 4.92 13.63
C VAL A 322 -0.76 4.85 15.13
N GLN A 323 0.28 4.68 15.95
CA GLN A 323 0.12 4.61 17.41
C GLN A 323 -0.40 5.94 18.01
N ASN A 324 -0.08 7.07 17.36
CA ASN A 324 -0.41 8.41 17.87
C ASN A 324 -1.76 8.95 17.40
N SER A 325 -2.31 8.43 16.30
CA SER A 325 -3.61 8.87 15.74
C SER A 325 -4.80 8.13 16.36
N CYS A 326 -4.57 6.99 17.00
CA CYS A 326 -5.58 6.18 17.66
C CYS A 326 -6.00 6.76 19.02
N VAL A 327 -7.11 7.51 19.09
CA VAL A 327 -7.65 8.02 20.37
C VAL A 327 -8.36 6.96 21.22
N SER A 328 -8.61 5.75 20.71
CA SER A 328 -9.25 4.66 21.45
C SER A 328 -8.67 3.29 21.09
N ASN A 329 -8.14 2.60 22.10
CA ASN A 329 -7.88 1.16 22.10
C ASN A 329 -9.06 0.50 22.87
N PRO A 330 -9.82 -0.47 22.31
CA PRO A 330 -9.52 -1.31 21.15
C PRO A 330 -9.84 -0.67 19.79
N PRO A 331 -9.23 -1.18 18.69
CA PRO A 331 -9.33 -0.62 17.34
C PRO A 331 -10.78 -0.36 16.95
N PRO A 332 -11.01 0.73 16.21
CA PRO A 332 -10.61 0.63 14.82
C PRO A 332 -9.76 1.85 14.37
N CYS A 333 -8.54 1.58 13.88
CA CYS A 333 -7.61 2.60 13.37
C CYS A 333 -7.20 2.22 11.96
N THR A 334 -7.79 2.86 10.96
CA THR A 334 -7.51 2.75 9.51
C THR A 334 -6.35 3.63 9.04
N ASP A 335 -5.71 4.34 9.97
CA ASP A 335 -4.60 5.25 9.67
C ASP A 335 -3.43 4.68 8.84
N PRO A 336 -3.08 3.37 8.84
CA PRO A 336 -1.93 2.94 8.04
C PRO A 336 -2.03 3.30 6.54
N ILE A 337 -3.25 3.41 5.97
CA ILE A 337 -3.44 3.82 4.57
C ILE A 337 -3.09 5.29 4.32
N SER A 338 -3.10 6.13 5.35
CA SER A 338 -2.69 7.53 5.26
C SER A 338 -1.27 7.69 4.71
N ILE A 339 -0.42 6.65 4.77
CA ILE A 339 0.91 6.68 4.16
C ILE A 339 0.87 6.89 2.63
N VAL A 340 -0.17 6.39 1.93
CA VAL A 340 -0.35 6.57 0.48
C VAL A 340 -1.24 7.76 0.12
N ARG A 341 -2.06 8.26 1.04
CA ARG A 341 -2.96 9.39 0.79
C ARG A 341 -2.19 10.70 0.59
N LYS A 342 -2.76 11.61 -0.21
CA LYS A 342 -2.30 13.01 -0.25
C LYS A 342 -2.47 13.66 1.14
N PRO A 343 -1.57 14.60 1.52
CA PRO A 343 -1.76 15.35 2.76
C PRO A 343 -3.01 16.20 2.68
N GLN A 344 -3.64 16.45 3.83
CA GLN A 344 -4.78 17.37 3.92
C GLN A 344 -4.29 18.82 4.02
N PRO A 345 -5.10 19.82 3.62
CA PRO A 345 -4.72 21.22 3.79
C PRO A 345 -4.35 21.53 5.25
N LEU A 346 -3.21 22.20 5.46
CA LEU A 346 -2.63 22.53 6.78
C LEU A 346 -1.96 21.37 7.53
N GLU A 347 -1.90 20.17 6.97
CA GLU A 347 -1.08 19.11 7.55
C GLU A 347 0.40 19.50 7.53
N SER A 348 1.08 19.30 8.66
CA SER A 348 2.51 19.60 8.76
C SER A 348 3.35 18.55 8.01
N PRO A 349 4.13 18.92 6.98
CA PRO A 349 4.99 18.00 6.23
C PRO A 349 6.17 17.45 7.05
N THR A 350 6.36 17.93 8.28
CA THR A 350 7.35 17.42 9.25
C THR A 350 6.69 16.87 10.51
N GLY A 351 5.36 16.72 10.52
CA GLY A 351 4.63 16.01 11.59
C GLY A 351 4.80 14.50 11.48
N THR A 352 4.28 13.76 12.47
CA THR A 352 4.43 12.30 12.59
C THR A 352 3.96 11.55 11.33
N LEU A 353 2.77 11.89 10.82
CA LEU A 353 2.22 11.36 9.58
C LEU A 353 2.88 12.00 8.35
N GLY A 354 3.03 13.33 8.36
CA GLY A 354 3.56 14.08 7.22
C GLY A 354 4.96 13.63 6.82
N SER A 355 5.82 13.23 7.76
CA SER A 355 7.13 12.67 7.45
C SER A 355 7.05 11.28 6.82
N GLU A 356 5.97 10.53 7.06
CA GLU A 356 5.77 9.16 6.56
C GLU A 356 5.07 9.09 5.21
N ARG A 357 4.24 10.10 4.87
CA ARG A 357 3.54 10.12 3.58
C ARG A 357 4.48 9.95 2.41
N LEU A 358 4.18 8.99 1.54
CA LEU A 358 4.94 8.75 0.32
C LEU A 358 4.88 9.95 -0.63
N TYR A 359 3.83 10.77 -0.57
CA TYR A 359 3.75 12.07 -1.22
C TYR A 359 4.93 12.99 -0.84
N ASN A 360 5.31 13.05 0.45
CA ASN A 360 6.40 13.89 0.97
C ASN A 360 7.79 13.24 0.81
N LYS A 361 7.84 11.92 0.60
CA LYS A 361 9.06 11.17 0.24
C LYS A 361 9.30 11.10 -1.28
N ALA A 362 8.32 11.50 -2.10
CA ALA A 362 8.33 11.34 -3.55
C ALA A 362 9.47 12.10 -4.26
N SER A 363 10.23 11.40 -5.10
CA SER A 363 11.17 12.01 -6.05
C SER A 363 10.42 12.59 -7.26
N LEU A 364 9.30 11.99 -7.63
CA LEU A 364 8.44 12.35 -8.76
C LEU A 364 6.97 12.22 -8.34
N ARG A 365 6.15 13.21 -8.67
CA ARG A 365 4.70 13.23 -8.41
C ARG A 365 3.93 13.37 -9.71
N ILE A 366 2.87 12.60 -9.85
CA ILE A 366 1.88 12.66 -10.93
C ILE A 366 0.52 12.84 -10.26
N LEU A 367 -0.04 14.04 -10.38
CA LEU A 367 -1.25 14.46 -9.68
C LEU A 367 -2.30 14.86 -10.72
N ILE A 368 -3.52 14.37 -10.57
CA ILE A 368 -4.67 14.71 -11.41
C ILE A 368 -5.84 15.02 -10.48
N ALA A 369 -6.55 16.12 -10.74
CA ALA A 369 -7.68 16.55 -9.92
C ALA A 369 -8.65 17.42 -10.72
N ASP A 370 -9.91 17.48 -10.30
CA ASP A 370 -10.93 18.33 -10.93
C ASP A 370 -10.69 19.83 -10.69
N THR A 371 -10.06 20.18 -9.56
CA THR A 371 -9.78 21.57 -9.20
C THR A 371 -8.28 21.77 -8.98
N GLN A 372 -7.79 22.96 -9.35
CA GLN A 372 -6.39 23.32 -9.11
C GLN A 372 -6.02 23.31 -7.63
N ALA A 373 -6.97 23.57 -6.73
CA ALA A 373 -6.73 23.56 -5.29
C ALA A 373 -6.49 22.15 -4.74
N ASP A 374 -7.17 21.13 -5.26
CA ASP A 374 -6.99 19.73 -4.89
C ASP A 374 -5.74 19.10 -5.55
N LEU A 375 -5.22 19.74 -6.60
CA LEU A 375 -3.96 19.36 -7.22
C LEU A 375 -2.77 19.55 -6.27
N HIS A 376 -2.81 20.61 -5.45
CA HIS A 376 -1.74 21.00 -4.53
C HIS A 376 -2.28 21.16 -3.10
N PRO A 377 -2.21 20.11 -2.26
CA PRO A 377 -2.59 20.24 -0.85
C PRO A 377 -1.60 21.07 -0.02
N ASP A 378 -0.34 21.15 -0.45
CA ASP A 378 0.78 21.77 0.27
C ASP A 378 1.01 23.26 -0.08
N TRP A 379 0.32 23.77 -1.11
CA TRP A 379 0.51 25.13 -1.61
C TRP A 379 -0.73 25.67 -2.34
N SER A 380 -0.89 26.99 -2.40
CA SER A 380 -2.09 27.68 -2.91
C SER A 380 -1.82 28.74 -3.99
N GLY A 381 -0.77 28.57 -4.79
CA GLY A 381 -0.47 29.48 -5.91
C GLY A 381 -0.83 28.91 -7.27
N THR A 382 -0.49 29.67 -8.32
CA THR A 382 -0.68 29.27 -9.71
C THR A 382 0.66 29.01 -10.37
N ASP A 383 0.85 27.84 -10.99
CA ASP A 383 2.04 27.53 -11.79
C ASP A 383 1.65 27.26 -13.25
N SER A 384 2.49 27.69 -14.19
CA SER A 384 2.35 27.38 -15.62
C SER A 384 2.48 25.89 -15.94
N SER A 385 3.07 25.10 -15.04
CA SER A 385 3.12 23.65 -15.13
C SER A 385 1.87 22.97 -14.58
N ASP A 386 0.92 23.70 -13.99
CA ASP A 386 -0.42 23.18 -13.72
C ASP A 386 -1.25 23.31 -15.00
N VAL A 387 -1.48 22.18 -15.67
CA VAL A 387 -2.12 22.18 -16.99
C VAL A 387 -3.55 21.70 -16.84
N GLN A 388 -4.51 22.55 -17.18
CA GLN A 388 -5.91 22.13 -17.30
C GLN A 388 -6.19 21.61 -18.71
N PHE A 389 -6.81 20.44 -18.82
CA PHE A 389 -7.36 19.99 -20.09
C PHE A 389 -8.54 20.89 -20.50
N PRO A 390 -8.56 21.46 -21.71
CA PRO A 390 -9.50 22.53 -22.03
C PRO A 390 -10.84 21.99 -22.53
N ASN A 391 -11.98 22.62 -22.18
CA ASN A 391 -13.31 22.34 -22.78
C ASN A 391 -13.57 23.25 -23.98
N VAL A 392 -14.43 22.93 -24.97
CA VAL A 392 -14.50 23.69 -26.26
C VAL A 392 -14.52 25.21 -26.14
N ALA A 393 -15.04 25.74 -25.03
CA ALA A 393 -15.06 27.17 -24.75
C ALA A 393 -13.71 27.79 -24.29
N THR A 394 -12.76 27.03 -23.75
CA THR A 394 -11.47 27.51 -23.18
C THR A 394 -10.21 27.22 -24.03
N TRP A 395 -10.36 26.89 -25.32
CA TRP A 395 -9.35 26.24 -26.19
C TRP A 395 -8.12 27.05 -26.71
N ASN A 396 -7.82 28.24 -26.17
CA ASN A 396 -6.71 29.08 -26.67
C ASN A 396 -5.48 29.17 -25.73
N THR A 397 -5.44 28.41 -24.64
CA THR A 397 -4.39 28.49 -23.63
C THR A 397 -3.27 27.49 -23.89
N ALA A 398 -2.02 27.97 -23.99
CA ALA A 398 -0.83 27.12 -24.05
C ALA A 398 -0.81 26.12 -22.87
N PRO A 399 -0.38 24.86 -23.07
CA PRO A 399 0.29 24.34 -24.27
C PRO A 399 -0.65 23.92 -25.41
N PHE A 400 -1.96 24.06 -25.24
CA PHE A 400 -2.98 23.68 -26.20
C PHE A 400 -3.32 24.81 -27.19
N ASN A 401 -3.43 24.49 -28.48
CA ASN A 401 -3.80 25.43 -29.55
C ASN A 401 -4.84 24.80 -30.48
N ASN A 402 -5.80 25.61 -30.95
CA ASN A 402 -6.80 25.19 -31.94
C ASN A 402 -6.32 25.53 -33.37
N ALA A 403 -5.96 24.50 -34.14
CA ALA A 403 -5.65 24.65 -35.56
C ALA A 403 -6.94 24.43 -36.39
N SER A 404 -7.73 25.49 -36.58
CA SER A 404 -8.90 25.52 -37.48
C SER A 404 -9.96 24.40 -37.28
N ASN A 405 -10.91 24.67 -36.38
CA ASN A 405 -12.29 24.14 -36.36
C ASN A 405 -12.54 22.63 -36.13
N ALA A 406 -11.63 21.83 -35.56
CA ALA A 406 -11.98 20.47 -35.09
C ALA A 406 -10.97 19.76 -34.15
N SER A 407 -10.00 20.41 -33.50
CA SER A 407 -9.07 19.70 -32.59
C SER A 407 -8.29 20.62 -31.66
N VAL A 408 -7.97 20.12 -30.46
CA VAL A 408 -7.05 20.75 -29.50
C VAL A 408 -5.69 20.10 -29.66
N THR A 409 -4.69 20.86 -30.10
CA THR A 409 -3.34 20.40 -30.42
C THR A 409 -2.32 20.90 -29.39
N LEU A 410 -1.38 20.06 -28.95
CA LEU A 410 -0.21 20.53 -28.21
C LEU A 410 0.81 21.20 -29.14
N THR A 411 1.25 22.42 -28.80
CA THR A 411 2.26 23.17 -29.58
C THR A 411 3.63 23.12 -28.92
N GLY A 412 4.62 22.49 -29.58
CA GLY A 412 6.02 22.58 -29.12
C GLY A 412 7.03 21.49 -29.51
N GLY A 413 6.75 20.60 -30.47
CA GLY A 413 7.69 19.52 -30.84
C GLY A 413 8.78 19.93 -31.84
N THR A 414 10.04 19.54 -31.57
CA THR A 414 11.16 19.57 -32.52
C THR A 414 11.24 18.29 -33.37
N THR A 415 11.38 18.52 -34.68
CA THR A 415 11.60 17.64 -35.84
C THR A 415 12.24 16.26 -35.62
N THR A 416 11.54 15.18 -36.02
CA THR A 416 12.06 14.18 -37.01
C THR A 416 11.03 13.21 -37.62
N ASN A 417 9.72 13.24 -37.31
CA ASN A 417 8.72 12.51 -38.12
C ASN A 417 7.42 13.32 -38.31
N VAL A 418 6.71 13.03 -39.40
CA VAL A 418 5.48 13.68 -39.87
C VAL A 418 4.40 13.63 -38.77
N GLY A 419 3.90 14.79 -38.31
CA GLY A 419 2.77 14.90 -37.36
C GLY A 419 3.12 15.49 -35.98
N THR A 420 3.60 16.74 -35.94
CA THR A 420 4.08 17.46 -34.74
C THR A 420 2.98 17.94 -33.76
N VAL A 421 1.84 17.24 -33.72
CA VAL A 421 0.57 17.70 -33.15
C VAL A 421 -0.13 16.51 -32.49
N GLU A 422 -0.09 16.45 -31.16
CA GLU A 422 -0.91 15.51 -30.39
C GLU A 422 -2.27 16.17 -30.13
N SER A 423 -3.36 15.45 -30.40
CA SER A 423 -4.72 15.96 -30.22
C SER A 423 -5.46 15.32 -29.06
N VAL A 424 -6.15 16.11 -28.23
CA VAL A 424 -7.03 15.57 -27.19
C VAL A 424 -8.33 15.04 -27.79
N GLY A 425 -8.78 13.86 -27.36
CA GLY A 425 -10.08 13.30 -27.71
C GLY A 425 -11.26 14.03 -27.06
N PHE A 426 -12.36 14.23 -27.79
CA PHE A 426 -13.56 14.90 -27.27
C PHE A 426 -14.86 14.11 -27.46
N ALA A 427 -15.67 14.14 -26.40
CA ALA A 427 -17.08 13.80 -26.39
C ALA A 427 -17.89 14.80 -27.22
N THR A 428 -18.41 14.39 -28.38
CA THR A 428 -19.23 15.24 -29.26
C THR A 428 -20.60 14.63 -29.55
N GLY A 429 -21.63 15.47 -29.63
CA GLY A 429 -22.95 15.06 -30.12
C GLY A 429 -22.99 14.91 -31.65
N PRO A 430 -23.85 14.05 -32.21
CA PRO A 430 -23.94 13.83 -33.66
C PRO A 430 -24.40 15.10 -34.39
N THR A 431 -23.66 15.52 -35.41
CA THR A 431 -24.08 16.64 -36.26
C THR A 431 -25.10 16.21 -37.33
N GLY A 432 -26.39 16.42 -37.08
CA GLY A 432 -27.48 16.36 -38.08
C GLY A 432 -28.45 15.18 -37.97
N ALA A 433 -29.62 15.29 -38.62
CA ALA A 433 -30.71 14.29 -38.61
C ALA A 433 -30.37 12.95 -39.30
N ASN A 434 -29.12 12.75 -39.68
CA ASN A 434 -28.62 11.51 -40.26
C ASN A 434 -27.52 10.98 -39.33
N LEU A 435 -27.92 10.05 -38.46
CA LEU A 435 -27.09 9.38 -37.44
C LEU A 435 -26.04 8.42 -38.05
N THR A 436 -25.51 8.75 -39.23
CA THR A 436 -24.66 7.87 -40.05
C THR A 436 -23.20 8.31 -40.12
N SER A 437 -22.76 9.25 -39.28
CA SER A 437 -21.36 9.70 -39.22
C SER A 437 -20.72 9.44 -37.85
N THR A 438 -19.86 8.43 -37.79
CA THR A 438 -18.45 8.48 -37.31
C THR A 438 -18.03 9.36 -36.11
N GLN A 439 -18.92 9.71 -35.17
CA GLN A 439 -18.61 10.58 -34.04
C GLN A 439 -18.68 9.80 -32.71
N GLY A 440 -17.56 9.83 -31.98
CA GLY A 440 -17.18 8.87 -30.92
C GLY A 440 -17.79 9.08 -29.53
N TRP A 441 -18.99 9.66 -29.42
CA TRP A 441 -19.74 9.69 -28.16
C TRP A 441 -21.15 9.16 -28.36
N VAL A 442 -21.54 8.16 -27.56
CA VAL A 442 -22.90 7.62 -27.57
C VAL A 442 -23.72 8.38 -26.54
N TYR A 443 -24.83 8.97 -26.98
CA TYR A 443 -25.72 9.77 -26.15
C TYR A 443 -26.13 9.00 -24.87
N PRO A 444 -25.78 9.48 -23.65
CA PRO A 444 -26.20 8.83 -22.41
C PRO A 444 -27.71 8.98 -22.25
N TYR A 445 -28.46 7.91 -22.49
CA TYR A 445 -29.90 7.87 -22.26
C TYR A 445 -30.13 7.72 -20.76
N THR A 446 -30.47 8.79 -20.05
CA THR A 446 -30.92 8.64 -18.65
C THR A 446 -32.31 8.04 -18.59
N ASN A 447 -32.57 7.23 -17.56
CA ASN A 447 -33.91 6.74 -17.20
C ASN A 447 -34.96 7.86 -16.98
N SER A 448 -34.53 9.11 -16.79
CA SER A 448 -35.40 10.30 -16.61
C SER A 448 -35.43 11.27 -17.82
N GLY A 449 -34.87 10.89 -18.97
CA GLY A 449 -35.09 11.63 -20.21
C GLY A 449 -34.25 12.90 -20.43
N LEU A 450 -32.99 12.96 -19.99
CA LEU A 450 -32.01 13.88 -20.59
C LEU A 450 -31.84 13.50 -22.06
N GLN A 451 -32.73 13.98 -22.93
CA GLN A 451 -32.90 13.65 -24.35
C GLN A 451 -33.05 14.95 -25.17
N ASN A 452 -32.06 15.83 -25.18
CA ASN A 452 -32.03 16.80 -26.26
C ASN A 452 -30.66 16.90 -26.90
N GLY A 453 -30.43 16.00 -27.86
CA GLY A 453 -29.31 16.04 -28.79
C GLY A 453 -29.18 17.38 -29.53
N ALA A 454 -30.19 18.26 -29.49
CA ALA A 454 -30.07 19.64 -30.00
C ALA A 454 -29.25 20.59 -29.10
N ALA A 455 -29.01 20.26 -27.82
CA ALA A 455 -28.22 21.07 -26.89
C ALA A 455 -26.70 20.78 -26.94
N TRP A 456 -26.32 19.63 -27.49
CA TRP A 456 -24.93 19.15 -27.58
C TRP A 456 -24.41 19.35 -29.00
N SER A 457 -23.67 20.43 -29.23
CA SER A 457 -23.00 20.73 -30.50
C SER A 457 -21.49 20.54 -30.36
N ALA A 458 -20.76 20.47 -31.48
CA ALA A 458 -19.29 20.48 -31.46
C ALA A 458 -18.69 21.70 -30.74
N ALA A 459 -19.45 22.79 -30.55
CA ALA A 459 -19.03 23.97 -29.79
C ALA A 459 -19.06 23.79 -28.26
N ASN A 460 -19.56 22.66 -27.78
CA ASN A 460 -19.83 22.34 -26.37
C ASN A 460 -19.27 20.95 -25.99
N ALA A 461 -18.26 20.46 -26.74
CA ALA A 461 -17.61 19.18 -26.55
C ALA A 461 -16.67 19.16 -25.34
N ILE A 462 -16.39 17.96 -24.84
CA ILE A 462 -15.79 17.77 -23.52
C ILE A 462 -14.65 16.74 -23.62
N PRO A 463 -13.48 16.96 -22.99
CA PRO A 463 -12.38 16.00 -23.10
C PRO A 463 -12.81 14.60 -22.68
N LEU A 464 -12.34 13.54 -23.36
CA LEU A 464 -12.63 12.17 -22.95
C LEU A 464 -11.90 11.75 -21.67
N ILE A 465 -10.92 12.55 -21.25
CA ILE A 465 -10.18 12.43 -19.99
C ILE A 465 -10.92 13.18 -18.85
N ASP A 466 -12.02 13.87 -19.16
CA ASP A 466 -12.81 14.68 -18.23
C ASP A 466 -13.73 13.86 -17.30
N GLU A 467 -14.26 14.53 -16.29
CA GLU A 467 -15.19 13.99 -15.31
C GLU A 467 -16.52 14.77 -15.15
N LEU A 468 -17.53 14.04 -14.68
CA LEU A 468 -18.84 14.49 -14.25
C LEU A 468 -19.02 14.33 -12.73
N THR A 469 -18.83 15.41 -11.96
CA THR A 469 -19.15 15.46 -10.52
C THR A 469 -20.62 15.71 -10.22
N SER A 470 -21.37 16.19 -11.21
CA SER A 470 -22.81 16.42 -11.09
C SER A 470 -23.54 16.00 -12.35
N GLN A 471 -24.84 15.70 -12.21
CA GLN A 471 -25.66 15.33 -13.37
C GLN A 471 -25.63 16.48 -14.38
N PRO A 472 -25.16 16.25 -15.63
CA PRO A 472 -24.97 17.33 -16.57
C PRO A 472 -26.32 17.90 -17.02
N THR A 473 -26.62 19.12 -16.58
CA THR A 473 -27.81 19.88 -17.02
C THR A 473 -27.51 20.79 -18.21
N SER A 474 -26.24 21.12 -18.43
CA SER A 474 -25.74 21.82 -19.63
C SER A 474 -24.24 21.52 -19.85
N PRO A 475 -23.74 21.57 -21.09
CA PRO A 475 -22.31 21.36 -21.36
C PRO A 475 -21.36 22.42 -20.76
N ALA A 476 -21.86 23.60 -20.41
CA ALA A 476 -21.06 24.69 -19.85
C ALA A 476 -20.65 24.46 -18.37
N ALA A 477 -21.24 23.46 -17.71
CA ALA A 477 -20.94 23.08 -16.33
C ALA A 477 -19.82 22.01 -16.23
N MET A 478 -19.20 21.62 -17.35
CA MET A 478 -18.19 20.56 -17.43
C MET A 478 -16.84 21.16 -17.81
N THR A 479 -15.80 20.89 -17.03
CA THR A 479 -14.46 21.47 -17.17
C THR A 479 -13.41 20.38 -17.02
N GLY A 480 -12.48 20.29 -17.98
CA GLY A 480 -11.43 19.28 -17.96
C GLY A 480 -10.55 19.34 -16.70
N PRO A 481 -9.95 18.19 -16.31
CA PRO A 481 -9.17 18.07 -15.10
C PRO A 481 -7.85 18.83 -15.22
N TRP A 482 -7.29 19.13 -14.07
CA TRP A 482 -5.93 19.62 -13.91
C TRP A 482 -4.97 18.46 -13.78
N ILE A 483 -3.81 18.58 -14.42
CA ILE A 483 -2.69 17.66 -14.26
C ILE A 483 -1.43 18.40 -13.86
N ARG A 484 -0.66 17.76 -12.97
CA ARG A 484 0.67 18.16 -12.55
C ARG A 484 1.59 16.95 -12.51
N VAL A 485 2.66 17.04 -13.27
CA VAL A 485 3.87 16.20 -13.15
C VAL A 485 5.02 17.08 -12.70
N GLU A 486 5.67 16.69 -11.61
CA GLU A 486 6.79 17.42 -11.03
C GLU A 486 7.80 16.50 -10.35
N TYR A 487 9.05 16.92 -10.31
CA TYR A 487 10.10 16.18 -9.63
C TYR A 487 10.80 17.03 -8.58
N CYS A 488 11.28 16.37 -7.53
CA CYS A 488 12.10 16.96 -6.48
C CYS A 488 13.53 17.12 -6.98
N LYS A 489 13.96 18.37 -7.19
CA LYS A 489 15.32 18.69 -7.66
C LYS A 489 16.36 18.66 -6.55
N THR A 490 15.97 19.05 -5.34
CA THR A 490 16.88 19.14 -4.19
C THR A 490 16.14 18.72 -2.92
N PRO A 491 16.53 17.62 -2.26
CA PRO A 491 15.93 17.23 -0.99
C PRO A 491 16.04 18.32 0.08
N PRO A 492 15.13 18.37 1.06
CA PRO A 492 14.05 17.41 1.31
C PRO A 492 12.85 17.60 0.35
N CYS A 493 12.18 16.50 0.01
CA CYS A 493 11.09 16.45 -0.97
C CYS A 493 9.70 16.71 -0.36
N ASN A 494 9.67 17.40 0.78
CA ASN A 494 8.46 17.81 1.48
C ASN A 494 8.27 19.35 1.47
N VAL A 495 9.02 20.05 0.60
CA VAL A 495 8.98 21.50 0.43
C VAL A 495 8.67 21.83 -1.02
N HIS A 496 7.53 22.48 -1.29
CA HIS A 496 7.06 22.80 -2.63
C HIS A 496 8.11 23.52 -3.52
N THR A 497 8.88 24.47 -2.98
CA THR A 497 9.88 25.24 -3.75
C THR A 497 11.06 24.39 -4.27
N ASN A 498 11.21 23.15 -3.80
CA ASN A 498 12.23 22.22 -4.27
C ASN A 498 11.76 21.41 -5.49
N PHE A 499 10.48 21.51 -5.86
CA PHE A 499 9.90 20.83 -7.00
C PHE A 499 10.02 21.65 -8.28
N VAL A 500 10.16 20.94 -9.39
CA VAL A 500 10.16 21.50 -10.75
C VAL A 500 9.07 20.80 -11.55
N GLY A 501 8.08 21.57 -12.01
CA GLY A 501 7.02 21.07 -12.87
C GLY A 501 7.52 20.76 -14.28
N VAL A 502 7.29 19.53 -14.74
CA VAL A 502 7.67 19.00 -16.07
C VAL A 502 6.44 18.56 -16.89
N THR A 503 5.26 19.00 -16.49
CA THR A 503 3.98 18.56 -17.07
C THR A 503 3.92 18.82 -18.57
N GLN A 504 4.28 20.03 -19.00
CA GLN A 504 4.32 20.39 -20.42
C GLN A 504 5.39 19.62 -21.20
N GLU A 505 6.48 19.21 -20.55
CA GLU A 505 7.52 18.40 -21.19
C GLU A 505 6.97 17.01 -21.49
N TRP A 506 6.39 16.35 -20.48
CA TRP A 506 5.79 15.02 -20.63
C TRP A 506 4.67 15.02 -21.66
N LEU A 507 3.76 16.00 -21.62
CA LEU A 507 2.69 16.12 -22.61
C LEU A 507 3.22 16.31 -24.05
N LYS A 508 4.36 17.00 -24.24
CA LYS A 508 4.99 17.17 -25.57
C LYS A 508 5.63 15.90 -26.13
N LEU A 509 5.89 14.90 -25.29
CA LEU A 509 6.33 13.56 -25.74
C LEU A 509 5.17 12.77 -26.39
N GLY A 510 3.94 13.25 -26.22
CA GLY A 510 2.70 12.59 -26.60
C GLY A 510 2.12 11.78 -25.44
N PHE A 511 0.83 11.47 -25.53
CA PHE A 511 0.08 10.76 -24.49
C PHE A 511 -0.99 9.80 -25.05
N GLY A 512 -0.88 9.46 -26.33
CA GLY A 512 -1.76 8.55 -27.03
C GLY A 512 -1.08 7.20 -27.32
N GLN A 513 -1.90 6.19 -27.53
CA GLN A 513 -1.46 4.87 -27.98
C GLN A 513 -2.42 4.28 -29.02
N PRO A 514 -2.05 3.21 -29.76
CA PRO A 514 -3.00 2.53 -30.61
C PRO A 514 -4.06 1.82 -29.75
N PHE A 515 -5.19 1.52 -30.39
CA PHE A 515 -6.29 0.84 -29.72
C PHE A 515 -5.80 -0.46 -29.07
N ASN A 516 -5.98 -0.59 -27.75
CA ASN A 516 -5.86 -1.84 -27.01
C ASN A 516 -4.50 -2.56 -27.23
N THR A 517 -3.43 -1.78 -27.35
CA THR A 517 -2.06 -2.24 -27.60
C THR A 517 -1.08 -1.44 -26.72
N PRO A 518 -1.07 -1.72 -25.40
CA PRO A 518 -0.14 -1.08 -24.49
C PRO A 518 1.32 -1.41 -24.84
N PRO A 519 2.27 -0.50 -24.58
CA PRO A 519 3.68 -0.75 -24.84
C PRO A 519 4.21 -1.89 -23.97
N THR A 520 5.10 -2.68 -24.54
CA THR A 520 5.72 -3.86 -23.89
C THR A 520 7.25 -3.83 -23.93
N THR A 521 7.82 -2.84 -24.62
CA THR A 521 9.25 -2.56 -24.63
C THR A 521 9.46 -1.05 -24.76
N PRO A 522 10.57 -0.49 -24.26
CA PRO A 522 10.84 0.93 -24.40
C PRO A 522 11.12 1.29 -25.87
N PHE A 523 11.14 2.59 -26.18
CA PHE A 523 11.54 3.10 -27.49
C PHE A 523 12.78 2.42 -28.07
N GLY A 524 12.70 2.06 -29.34
CA GLY A 524 13.69 1.28 -30.09
C GLY A 524 13.45 -0.23 -30.02
N GLY A 525 12.54 -0.71 -29.16
CA GLY A 525 12.14 -2.10 -29.06
C GLY A 525 11.00 -2.48 -30.02
N ALA A 526 10.79 -3.80 -30.22
CA ALA A 526 9.77 -4.32 -31.13
C ALA A 526 8.32 -4.12 -30.64
N GLY A 527 8.13 -3.85 -29.34
CA GLY A 527 6.84 -3.62 -28.68
C GLY A 527 6.64 -2.18 -28.20
N GLN A 528 7.38 -1.22 -28.77
CA GLN A 528 7.25 0.20 -28.46
C GLN A 528 5.89 0.76 -28.89
N ASN A 529 5.42 1.82 -28.23
CA ASN A 529 4.23 2.57 -28.67
C ASN A 529 4.48 3.22 -30.05
N PRO A 530 3.76 2.85 -31.12
CA PRO A 530 4.05 3.38 -32.45
C PRO A 530 3.32 4.70 -32.75
N VAL A 531 2.43 5.17 -31.86
CA VAL A 531 1.71 6.46 -32.01
C VAL A 531 2.57 7.58 -31.43
N ASN A 532 2.92 7.46 -30.14
CA ASN A 532 3.80 8.38 -29.43
C ASN A 532 4.94 7.59 -28.79
N GLU A 533 6.03 7.41 -29.54
CA GLU A 533 7.08 6.45 -29.17
C GLU A 533 7.90 6.83 -27.91
N ASN A 534 7.84 8.10 -27.49
CA ASN A 534 8.48 8.57 -26.26
C ASN A 534 7.47 8.93 -25.16
N ALA A 535 6.18 8.62 -25.33
CA ALA A 535 5.17 8.88 -24.29
C ALA A 535 5.55 8.15 -23.01
N ILE A 536 5.61 8.90 -21.89
CA ILE A 536 5.78 8.34 -20.54
C ILE A 536 4.42 8.14 -19.90
N LEU A 537 3.55 9.14 -20.05
CA LEU A 537 2.18 9.12 -19.54
C LEU A 537 1.21 8.95 -20.71
N ILE A 538 0.39 7.92 -20.66
CA ILE A 538 -0.58 7.59 -21.70
C ILE A 538 -1.98 7.74 -21.11
N LEU A 539 -2.80 8.59 -21.73
CA LEU A 539 -4.11 9.02 -21.20
C LEU A 539 -5.28 8.68 -22.14
N GLN A 540 -4.97 8.32 -23.39
CA GLN A 540 -5.97 8.01 -24.41
C GLN A 540 -5.44 6.96 -25.39
N GLN A 541 -6.36 6.30 -26.08
CA GLN A 541 -6.06 5.35 -27.14
C GLN A 541 -6.82 5.68 -28.42
N LEU A 542 -6.29 5.29 -29.56
CA LEU A 542 -7.00 5.42 -30.83
C LEU A 542 -8.28 4.58 -30.83
N GLN A 543 -9.25 5.04 -31.61
CA GLN A 543 -10.45 4.26 -31.87
C GLN A 543 -10.11 3.00 -32.67
N PRO A 544 -10.90 1.91 -32.51
CA PRO A 544 -10.76 0.72 -33.31
C PRO A 544 -10.78 1.04 -34.80
N GLY A 545 -9.84 0.49 -35.55
CA GLY A 545 -9.74 0.67 -37.00
C GLY A 545 -9.13 1.99 -37.46
N VAL A 546 -8.77 2.90 -36.54
CA VAL A 546 -7.98 4.09 -36.87
C VAL A 546 -6.51 3.68 -36.99
N ALA A 547 -5.89 4.03 -38.13
CA ALA A 547 -4.48 3.73 -38.37
C ALA A 547 -3.58 4.56 -37.45
N VAL A 548 -2.45 3.99 -37.03
CA VAL A 548 -1.43 4.67 -36.20
C VAL A 548 -1.01 6.03 -36.79
N SER A 549 -0.88 6.11 -38.12
CA SER A 549 -0.54 7.35 -38.82
C SER A 549 -1.57 8.48 -38.64
N ALA A 550 -2.79 8.16 -38.23
CA ALA A 550 -3.85 9.13 -37.98
C ALA A 550 -3.86 9.68 -36.55
N GLY A 551 -3.14 9.07 -35.59
CA GLY A 551 -3.02 9.63 -34.23
C GLY A 551 -2.33 11.00 -34.23
N ASN A 552 -1.40 11.20 -35.17
CA ASN A 552 -0.69 12.48 -35.33
C ASN A 552 -1.36 13.42 -36.37
N ILE A 553 -2.63 13.17 -36.71
CA ILE A 553 -3.44 14.00 -37.62
C ILE A 553 -4.60 14.60 -36.83
N ALA A 554 -4.76 15.92 -36.94
CA ALA A 554 -5.53 16.80 -36.06
C ALA A 554 -7.07 16.57 -36.02
N ALA A 555 -7.55 15.43 -35.50
CA ALA A 555 -8.98 15.12 -35.40
C ALA A 555 -9.41 14.74 -33.96
N HIS A 556 -10.28 15.54 -33.33
CA HIS A 556 -10.81 15.29 -31.98
C HIS A 556 -11.60 13.98 -31.80
N ASN A 557 -12.09 13.41 -32.90
CA ASN A 557 -12.98 12.25 -32.91
C ASN A 557 -12.25 10.96 -33.32
N THR A 558 -10.94 10.84 -33.10
CA THR A 558 -10.16 9.62 -33.38
C THR A 558 -9.68 8.89 -32.13
N TRP A 559 -9.98 9.43 -30.95
CA TRP A 559 -9.49 8.95 -29.66
C TRP A 559 -10.65 8.44 -28.79
N TRP A 560 -10.32 7.53 -27.89
CA TRP A 560 -11.15 6.99 -26.81
C TRP A 560 -10.38 6.98 -25.49
N PRO A 561 -11.07 6.99 -24.35
CA PRO A 561 -10.44 6.77 -23.06
C PRO A 561 -9.90 5.33 -22.95
N ILE A 562 -9.00 5.10 -21.99
CA ILE A 562 -8.45 3.77 -21.71
C ILE A 562 -9.33 3.11 -20.65
N ASN A 563 -10.51 2.66 -21.09
CA ASN A 563 -11.46 2.00 -20.21
C ASN A 563 -11.31 0.47 -20.27
N PHE A 564 -11.46 -0.18 -19.12
CA PHE A 564 -11.54 -1.63 -18.98
C PHE A 564 -12.60 -1.98 -17.92
N TYR A 565 -12.92 -3.27 -17.82
CA TYR A 565 -13.85 -3.77 -16.82
C TYR A 565 -13.15 -4.56 -15.73
N ASP A 566 -13.19 -4.02 -14.52
CA ASP A 566 -12.86 -4.76 -13.31
C ASP A 566 -14.11 -5.52 -12.84
N THR A 567 -14.11 -6.84 -13.07
CA THR A 567 -15.21 -7.73 -12.64
C THR A 567 -15.33 -7.84 -11.12
N ARG A 568 -14.25 -7.61 -10.37
CA ARG A 568 -14.26 -7.64 -8.90
C ARG A 568 -14.99 -6.43 -8.34
N GLU A 569 -14.80 -5.26 -8.92
CA GLU A 569 -15.53 -4.07 -8.49
C GLU A 569 -16.94 -4.03 -9.10
N GLY A 570 -17.08 -4.43 -10.37
CA GLY A 570 -18.33 -4.31 -11.08
C GLY A 570 -19.44 -5.24 -10.61
N GLU A 571 -19.13 -6.50 -10.29
CA GLU A 571 -20.17 -7.46 -9.96
C GLU A 571 -20.41 -7.53 -8.46
N MET A 572 -21.65 -7.38 -8.02
CA MET A 572 -21.99 -7.54 -6.60
C MET A 572 -21.70 -8.97 -6.10
N ARG A 573 -21.79 -9.96 -6.98
CA ARG A 573 -21.66 -11.41 -6.69
C ARG A 573 -20.94 -12.11 -7.84
N ASP A 574 -20.35 -13.29 -7.59
CA ASP A 574 -19.85 -14.17 -8.65
C ASP A 574 -21.00 -14.93 -9.34
N ASN A 575 -21.94 -14.17 -9.90
CA ASN A 575 -23.12 -14.72 -10.55
C ASN A 575 -23.12 -14.31 -12.03
N PRO A 576 -23.02 -15.27 -12.98
CA PRO A 576 -23.01 -14.96 -14.40
C PRO A 576 -24.28 -14.24 -14.82
N VAL A 577 -24.12 -13.13 -15.54
CA VAL A 577 -25.23 -12.46 -16.22
C VAL A 577 -25.11 -12.74 -17.71
N ASN A 578 -26.20 -13.26 -18.27
CA ASN A 578 -26.23 -13.63 -19.68
C ASN A 578 -26.12 -12.38 -20.57
N ASN A 579 -25.21 -12.42 -21.53
CA ASN A 579 -25.21 -11.47 -22.63
C ASN A 579 -26.50 -11.61 -23.46
N TYR A 580 -26.96 -10.50 -24.04
CA TYR A 580 -28.11 -10.54 -24.92
C TYR A 580 -27.66 -10.94 -26.34
N SER A 581 -28.31 -11.97 -26.89
CA SER A 581 -28.16 -12.35 -28.29
C SER A 581 -29.54 -12.34 -28.96
N PRO A 582 -29.76 -11.57 -30.04
CA PRO A 582 -31.03 -11.57 -30.74
C PRO A 582 -31.33 -12.95 -31.35
N THR A 583 -32.61 -13.35 -31.41
CA THR A 583 -33.03 -14.62 -32.02
C THR A 583 -32.89 -14.60 -33.54
N SER A 584 -32.75 -15.77 -34.17
CA SER A 584 -32.52 -15.95 -35.62
C SER A 584 -33.58 -15.36 -36.56
N THR A 585 -34.68 -14.83 -36.02
CA THR A 585 -35.77 -14.19 -36.78
C THR A 585 -35.52 -12.68 -37.02
N GLN A 586 -34.51 -12.08 -36.40
CA GLN A 586 -34.19 -10.65 -36.58
C GLN A 586 -33.15 -10.46 -37.69
N THR A 587 -33.62 -10.27 -38.93
CA THR A 587 -32.76 -10.08 -40.11
C THR A 587 -31.98 -8.76 -39.99
N GLY A 588 -30.64 -8.84 -39.92
CA GLY A 588 -29.74 -7.66 -39.91
C GLY A 588 -28.91 -7.44 -38.63
N TYR A 589 -29.05 -8.26 -37.59
CA TYR A 589 -28.35 -8.09 -36.30
C TYR A 589 -27.58 -9.35 -35.86
N PRO A 590 -26.36 -9.60 -36.39
CA PRO A 590 -25.58 -10.79 -36.07
C PRO A 590 -24.82 -10.71 -34.73
N ASN A 591 -24.95 -9.61 -33.97
CA ASN A 591 -24.05 -9.29 -32.85
C ASN A 591 -24.60 -9.75 -31.50
N THR A 592 -23.69 -10.13 -30.59
CA THR A 592 -23.97 -10.34 -29.16
C THR A 592 -23.64 -9.06 -28.39
N TYR A 593 -24.48 -8.73 -27.41
CA TYR A 593 -24.44 -7.48 -26.66
C TYR A 593 -24.13 -7.75 -25.18
N SER A 594 -23.13 -7.04 -24.64
CA SER A 594 -22.71 -7.20 -23.25
C SER A 594 -23.42 -6.26 -22.28
N SER A 595 -23.58 -6.75 -21.05
CA SER A 595 -24.09 -5.98 -19.93
C SER A 595 -23.03 -5.94 -18.83
N CYS A 596 -22.74 -4.75 -18.33
CA CYS A 596 -21.76 -4.51 -17.27
C CYS A 596 -22.35 -3.45 -16.32
N SER A 597 -22.00 -3.52 -15.04
CA SER A 597 -22.34 -2.45 -14.11
C SER A 597 -21.46 -1.23 -14.37
N VAL A 598 -21.94 -0.05 -14.00
CA VAL A 598 -21.10 1.15 -14.10
C VAL A 598 -19.94 1.14 -13.10
N ASN A 599 -20.10 0.45 -11.96
CA ASN A 599 -19.07 0.33 -10.95
C ASN A 599 -17.78 -0.34 -11.41
N GLY A 600 -17.87 -1.29 -12.33
CA GLY A 600 -16.69 -2.02 -12.80
C GLY A 600 -15.98 -1.36 -13.97
N ILE A 601 -16.53 -0.29 -14.55
CA ILE A 601 -15.88 0.39 -15.67
C ILE A 601 -14.83 1.34 -15.10
N MET A 602 -13.56 0.95 -15.21
CA MET A 602 -12.41 1.72 -14.72
C MET A 602 -11.76 2.48 -15.86
N ASN A 603 -11.22 3.66 -15.58
CA ASN A 603 -10.38 4.44 -16.49
C ASN A 603 -8.91 4.39 -16.04
N ALA A 604 -8.03 3.91 -16.91
CA ALA A 604 -6.61 3.82 -16.63
C ALA A 604 -5.85 5.08 -17.06
N VAL A 605 -4.95 5.52 -16.18
CA VAL A 605 -3.78 6.32 -16.55
C VAL A 605 -2.61 5.37 -16.67
N GLU A 606 -2.05 5.23 -17.88
CA GLU A 606 -0.95 4.32 -18.13
C GLU A 606 0.40 5.01 -17.97
N LEU A 607 1.31 4.38 -17.22
CA LEU A 607 2.70 4.81 -17.06
C LEU A 607 3.63 3.81 -17.74
N ASP A 608 4.29 4.27 -18.80
CA ASP A 608 5.33 3.52 -19.51
C ASP A 608 6.63 3.57 -18.71
N VAL A 609 6.90 2.47 -18.00
CA VAL A 609 8.02 2.36 -17.05
C VAL A 609 9.36 2.36 -17.77
N GLY A 610 9.46 1.77 -18.97
CA GLY A 610 10.72 1.76 -19.72
C GLY A 610 11.05 3.14 -20.31
N ASN A 611 10.06 3.89 -20.79
CA ASN A 611 10.26 5.29 -21.19
C ASN A 611 10.55 6.20 -19.99
N LEU A 612 9.92 5.98 -18.83
CA LEU A 612 10.29 6.67 -17.58
C LEU A 612 11.78 6.46 -17.25
N THR A 613 12.28 5.23 -17.35
CA THR A 613 13.70 4.94 -17.12
C THR A 613 14.62 5.65 -18.11
N ARG A 614 14.23 5.75 -19.38
CA ARG A 614 14.99 6.52 -20.39
C ARG A 614 15.04 8.01 -20.05
N TRP A 615 13.93 8.56 -19.56
CA TRP A 615 13.85 9.97 -19.15
C TRP A 615 14.73 10.25 -17.92
N LEU A 616 14.65 9.42 -16.88
CA LEU A 616 15.48 9.52 -15.67
C LEU A 616 16.99 9.40 -15.98
N ASN A 617 17.34 8.56 -16.97
CA ASN A 617 18.73 8.44 -17.43
C ASN A 617 19.18 9.60 -18.34
N GLY A 618 18.29 10.52 -18.71
CA GLY A 618 18.61 11.61 -19.64
C GLY A 618 18.91 11.12 -21.06
N THR A 619 18.46 9.92 -21.44
CA THR A 619 18.70 9.32 -22.77
C THR A 619 17.53 9.54 -23.73
N MET A 620 16.44 10.13 -23.26
CA MET A 620 15.34 10.61 -24.08
C MET A 620 15.75 11.95 -24.73
N GLY A 621 15.81 12.00 -26.07
CA GLY A 621 16.28 13.20 -26.79
C GLY A 621 15.41 14.44 -26.56
N ASN A 622 16.02 15.64 -26.67
CA ASN A 622 15.44 16.98 -26.47
C ASN A 622 14.69 17.22 -25.14
N GLY A 623 15.41 17.73 -24.14
CA GLY A 623 14.85 18.23 -22.87
C GLY A 623 15.14 17.34 -21.66
N THR A 624 16.41 17.01 -21.41
CA THR A 624 16.84 16.03 -20.39
C THR A 624 16.71 16.53 -18.94
N THR A 625 15.50 16.87 -18.49
CA THR A 625 15.28 17.31 -17.11
C THR A 625 15.30 16.14 -16.13
N GLY A 626 14.92 14.93 -16.58
CA GLY A 626 14.87 13.71 -15.77
C GLY A 626 16.20 13.31 -15.11
N ALA A 627 17.35 13.64 -15.72
CA ALA A 627 18.67 13.42 -15.11
C ALA A 627 18.92 14.28 -13.85
N ASN A 628 18.08 15.28 -13.58
CA ASN A 628 18.15 16.14 -12.40
C ASN A 628 17.25 15.67 -11.25
N VAL A 629 16.52 14.56 -11.41
CA VAL A 629 15.66 14.00 -10.36
C VAL A 629 16.54 13.50 -9.22
N SER A 630 16.20 13.88 -7.99
CA SER A 630 16.93 13.42 -6.82
C SER A 630 16.70 11.92 -6.55
N TYR A 631 17.80 11.17 -6.47
CA TYR A 631 17.81 9.74 -6.14
C TYR A 631 18.63 9.37 -4.88
N ALA A 632 19.48 10.29 -4.41
CA ALA A 632 20.50 9.96 -3.40
C ALA A 632 19.92 9.71 -2.00
N ALA A 633 18.84 10.41 -1.63
CA ALA A 633 18.29 10.37 -0.29
C ALA A 633 17.64 9.03 0.08
N LEU A 634 17.11 8.30 -0.91
CA LEU A 634 16.34 7.07 -0.71
C LEU A 634 16.90 5.88 -1.49
N ASN A 635 18.17 5.96 -1.93
CA ASN A 635 18.80 4.91 -2.74
C ASN A 635 17.95 4.52 -3.98
N GLY A 636 17.43 5.51 -4.70
CA GLY A 636 16.53 5.30 -5.84
C GLY A 636 15.42 6.35 -5.92
N TYR A 637 14.32 5.99 -6.58
CA TYR A 637 13.21 6.90 -6.87
C TYR A 637 11.91 6.47 -6.21
N VAL A 638 11.15 7.44 -5.70
CA VAL A 638 9.74 7.24 -5.33
C VAL A 638 8.87 7.98 -6.35
N VAL A 639 8.00 7.26 -7.04
CA VAL A 639 7.03 7.80 -8.00
C VAL A 639 5.67 7.76 -7.31
N TYR A 640 5.12 8.93 -7.02
CA TYR A 640 3.82 9.07 -6.38
C TYR A 640 2.73 9.41 -7.40
N PHE A 641 1.61 8.71 -7.34
CA PHE A 641 0.44 8.92 -8.20
C PHE A 641 -0.82 9.22 -7.38
N SER A 642 -1.60 10.18 -7.88
CA SER A 642 -2.88 10.59 -7.32
C SER A 642 -3.82 10.99 -8.46
N ASP A 643 -5.01 10.41 -8.48
CA ASP A 643 -6.09 10.78 -9.38
C ASP A 643 -7.38 10.97 -8.59
N HIS A 644 -7.71 12.24 -8.37
CA HIS A 644 -8.93 12.70 -7.69
C HIS A 644 -9.99 13.16 -8.70
N ARG A 645 -9.89 12.76 -9.98
CA ARG A 645 -10.97 13.04 -10.91
C ARG A 645 -12.28 12.54 -10.31
N GLY A 646 -13.21 13.50 -10.20
CA GLY A 646 -14.55 13.53 -9.57
C GLY A 646 -14.93 12.47 -8.55
N MET A 647 -13.94 12.16 -7.73
CA MET A 647 -14.11 11.96 -6.32
C MET A 647 -14.93 13.12 -5.74
N LEU A 648 -16.01 12.79 -5.04
CA LEU A 648 -16.78 13.79 -4.31
C LEU A 648 -16.15 14.02 -2.93
N THR A 649 -16.51 15.12 -2.29
CA THR A 649 -16.07 15.38 -0.91
C THR A 649 -16.74 14.40 0.03
N ASP A 650 -15.95 13.77 0.89
CA ASP A 650 -16.43 12.93 1.98
C ASP A 650 -17.19 13.81 2.99
N PRO A 651 -18.49 13.56 3.26
CA PRO A 651 -19.23 14.31 4.27
C PRO A 651 -18.81 13.99 5.72
N ASN A 652 -18.08 12.90 5.94
CA ASN A 652 -17.65 12.40 7.24
C ASN A 652 -16.14 12.61 7.42
N ALA A 653 -15.67 12.49 8.67
CA ALA A 653 -14.24 12.52 8.95
C ALA A 653 -13.71 11.09 8.90
N SER A 654 -12.66 10.85 8.12
CA SER A 654 -12.10 9.51 7.87
C SER A 654 -10.65 9.39 8.37
N ASN A 655 -10.05 8.21 8.20
CA ASN A 655 -8.65 7.93 8.51
C ASN A 655 -8.25 8.28 9.97
N GLY A 656 -9.07 7.85 10.93
CA GLY A 656 -8.84 8.18 12.35
C GLY A 656 -8.97 9.67 12.69
N GLY A 657 -9.67 10.45 11.85
CA GLY A 657 -9.86 11.90 12.01
C GLY A 657 -8.74 12.75 11.41
N GLN A 658 -7.79 12.14 10.68
CA GLN A 658 -6.76 12.86 9.96
C GLN A 658 -7.30 13.54 8.70
N THR A 659 -8.34 12.97 8.10
CA THR A 659 -9.08 13.59 7.01
C THR A 659 -10.31 14.30 7.57
N PRO A 660 -10.38 15.64 7.50
CA PRO A 660 -11.54 16.37 7.99
C PRO A 660 -12.76 16.17 7.10
N ALA A 661 -13.95 16.16 7.70
CA ALA A 661 -15.21 16.16 6.97
C ALA A 661 -15.31 17.30 5.95
N ASN A 662 -15.96 16.99 4.83
CA ASN A 662 -16.13 17.83 3.63
C ASN A 662 -14.83 18.10 2.88
N SER A 663 -13.91 17.14 2.90
CA SER A 663 -12.64 17.17 2.15
C SER A 663 -12.59 16.01 1.16
N ILE A 664 -11.68 16.06 0.20
CA ILE A 664 -11.40 14.91 -0.67
C ILE A 664 -10.49 13.96 0.14
N SER A 665 -10.97 12.75 0.42
CA SER A 665 -10.29 11.78 1.30
C SER A 665 -9.31 10.87 0.58
N GLY A 666 -9.40 10.77 -0.75
CA GLY A 666 -8.70 9.75 -1.54
C GLY A 666 -9.48 8.43 -1.62
N GLU A 667 -10.60 8.30 -0.90
CA GLU A 667 -11.43 7.09 -0.85
C GLU A 667 -12.46 7.08 -1.97
N SER A 668 -13.00 5.91 -2.27
CA SER A 668 -14.08 5.81 -3.27
C SER A 668 -15.44 6.26 -2.74
N GLY A 669 -15.68 6.17 -1.42
CA GLY A 669 -16.99 6.41 -0.81
C GLY A 669 -18.05 5.40 -1.24
N ILE A 670 -17.65 4.13 -1.41
CA ILE A 670 -18.49 3.03 -1.91
C ILE A 670 -18.36 1.85 -0.94
N GLU A 671 -19.10 1.89 0.16
CA GLU A 671 -19.04 0.89 1.23
C GLU A 671 -20.20 -0.11 1.21
N ASP A 672 -21.31 0.21 0.54
CA ASP A 672 -22.52 -0.62 0.48
C ASP A 672 -22.35 -1.79 -0.51
N VAL A 673 -21.48 -2.75 -0.17
CA VAL A 673 -21.01 -3.81 -1.08
C VAL A 673 -21.34 -5.24 -0.61
N ILE A 674 -21.59 -5.45 0.69
CA ILE A 674 -21.82 -6.78 1.28
C ILE A 674 -23.29 -7.15 1.19
N ASN A 675 -24.21 -6.34 1.74
CA ASN A 675 -25.66 -6.53 1.60
C ASN A 675 -26.14 -7.98 1.91
N ALA A 676 -25.73 -8.54 3.05
CA ALA A 676 -25.99 -9.92 3.48
C ALA A 676 -27.50 -10.23 3.62
N THR A 677 -28.32 -9.20 3.82
CA THR A 677 -29.79 -9.30 3.94
C THR A 677 -30.48 -9.62 2.61
N GLN A 678 -29.81 -9.35 1.47
CA GLN A 678 -30.32 -9.58 0.13
C GLN A 678 -30.22 -11.06 -0.28
N ASN A 679 -30.49 -11.38 -1.54
CA ASN A 679 -30.30 -12.74 -2.09
C ASN A 679 -29.08 -12.79 -3.02
N LEU A 680 -28.58 -13.99 -3.30
CA LEU A 680 -27.41 -14.25 -4.16
C LEU A 680 -27.52 -13.66 -5.58
N THR A 681 -28.74 -13.48 -6.11
CA THR A 681 -28.96 -12.92 -7.45
C THR A 681 -29.27 -11.42 -7.43
N SER A 682 -29.26 -10.80 -6.25
CA SER A 682 -29.56 -9.37 -6.12
C SER A 682 -28.46 -8.51 -6.74
N THR A 683 -28.88 -7.37 -7.24
CA THR A 683 -28.00 -6.28 -7.74
C THR A 683 -28.40 -4.95 -7.11
N THR A 684 -29.14 -5.01 -5.99
CA THR A 684 -29.58 -3.85 -5.24
C THR A 684 -28.88 -3.83 -3.90
N THR A 685 -28.35 -2.66 -3.59
CA THR A 685 -27.89 -2.21 -2.28
C THR A 685 -29.06 -2.05 -1.30
N ASP A 686 -28.77 -1.99 0.00
CA ASP A 686 -29.75 -1.87 1.08
C ASP A 686 -29.60 -0.58 1.90
N GLY A 687 -28.52 0.17 1.70
CA GLY A 687 -28.28 1.48 2.31
C GLY A 687 -27.96 1.41 3.80
N ALA A 688 -27.49 0.27 4.31
CA ALA A 688 -27.20 0.08 5.73
C ALA A 688 -25.89 -0.67 5.96
N LEU A 689 -25.13 -0.26 6.99
CA LEU A 689 -23.95 -1.00 7.44
C LEU A 689 -24.32 -2.43 7.86
N GLU A 690 -23.50 -3.38 7.44
CA GLU A 690 -23.55 -4.74 7.97
C GLU A 690 -23.34 -4.79 9.50
N PRO A 691 -24.02 -5.70 10.22
CA PRO A 691 -23.86 -5.82 11.66
C PRO A 691 -22.44 -6.21 12.09
N LYS A 692 -21.93 -5.49 13.09
CA LYS A 692 -20.68 -5.79 13.81
C LYS A 692 -20.78 -7.17 14.47
N THR A 693 -20.28 -8.20 13.78
CA THR A 693 -20.37 -9.59 14.24
C THR A 693 -19.04 -10.12 14.75
N TYR A 694 -17.95 -9.69 14.12
CA TYR A 694 -16.60 -10.16 14.39
C TYR A 694 -15.72 -9.06 14.98
N TYR A 695 -15.64 -7.94 14.27
CA TYR A 695 -14.82 -6.80 14.66
C TYR A 695 -15.63 -5.78 15.47
N GLY A 696 -14.92 -4.83 16.10
CA GLY A 696 -15.53 -3.67 16.75
C GLY A 696 -16.19 -2.67 15.77
N TYR A 697 -16.11 -2.96 14.48
CA TYR A 697 -16.54 -2.16 13.33
C TYR A 697 -17.32 -3.03 12.33
N SER A 698 -18.06 -2.37 11.43
CA SER A 698 -18.79 -3.08 10.37
C SER A 698 -17.81 -3.54 9.29
N PRO A 699 -18.05 -4.67 8.62
CA PRO A 699 -17.22 -5.07 7.48
C PRO A 699 -17.43 -4.20 6.22
N GLU A 700 -18.42 -3.30 6.21
CA GLU A 700 -18.59 -2.28 5.17
C GLU A 700 -17.91 -0.95 5.53
N ASP A 701 -17.62 -0.72 6.80
CA ASP A 701 -16.99 0.49 7.36
C ASP A 701 -15.45 0.38 7.23
N VAL A 702 -14.95 0.58 6.01
CA VAL A 702 -13.53 0.33 5.64
C VAL A 702 -12.59 1.37 6.22
N ASP A 703 -13.08 2.60 6.41
CA ASP A 703 -12.36 3.71 7.04
C ASP A 703 -12.61 3.78 8.57
N GLN A 704 -13.49 2.92 9.10
CA GLN A 704 -13.73 2.70 10.52
C GLN A 704 -14.32 3.91 11.27
N ASN A 705 -15.02 4.80 10.58
CA ASN A 705 -15.66 5.99 11.15
C ASN A 705 -17.06 5.70 11.79
N ASN A 706 -17.58 4.47 11.66
CA ASN A 706 -18.91 4.01 12.11
C ASN A 706 -20.11 4.61 11.34
N VAL A 707 -19.88 5.07 10.13
CA VAL A 707 -20.88 5.58 9.19
C VAL A 707 -20.84 4.69 7.95
N LEU A 708 -21.93 4.63 7.19
CA LEU A 708 -21.92 4.03 5.85
C LEU A 708 -21.53 5.12 4.85
N ASP A 709 -20.38 4.98 4.22
CA ASP A 709 -19.92 5.86 3.15
C ASP A 709 -20.39 5.36 1.79
N ASN A 710 -21.47 5.98 1.30
CA ASN A 710 -22.03 5.74 -0.04
C ASN A 710 -22.03 7.01 -0.90
N TRP A 711 -21.34 8.06 -0.46
CA TRP A 711 -21.37 9.37 -1.11
C TRP A 711 -20.81 9.34 -2.52
N GLY A 712 -19.80 8.49 -2.79
CA GLY A 712 -19.16 8.35 -4.10
C GLY A 712 -20.02 7.62 -5.13
N GLU A 713 -21.07 6.93 -4.70
CA GLU A 713 -22.00 6.27 -5.61
C GLU A 713 -22.85 7.26 -6.41
N LYS A 714 -23.01 8.51 -5.94
CA LYS A 714 -23.98 9.48 -6.47
C LYS A 714 -23.72 9.92 -7.91
N ASN A 715 -22.46 10.00 -8.32
CA ASN A 715 -22.06 10.44 -9.66
C ASN A 715 -21.50 9.30 -10.53
N LEU A 716 -21.49 8.08 -10.01
CA LEU A 716 -21.02 6.90 -10.71
C LEU A 716 -21.92 6.57 -11.91
N GLY A 717 -21.45 6.79 -13.14
CA GLY A 717 -22.19 6.41 -14.35
C GLY A 717 -22.96 7.51 -15.08
N TYR A 718 -22.78 8.78 -14.71
CA TYR A 718 -23.27 9.91 -15.51
C TYR A 718 -22.72 9.89 -16.94
N GLY A 719 -21.47 9.47 -17.15
CA GLY A 719 -20.89 9.28 -18.47
C GLY A 719 -21.58 8.20 -19.33
N PHE A 720 -22.31 7.28 -18.69
CA PHE A 720 -22.99 6.15 -19.34
C PHE A 720 -24.51 6.31 -19.42
N GLY A 721 -25.06 7.41 -18.90
CA GLY A 721 -26.51 7.64 -18.83
C GLY A 721 -27.19 6.80 -17.76
N VAL A 722 -26.45 6.29 -16.79
CA VAL A 722 -27.00 5.56 -15.65
C VAL A 722 -27.13 6.53 -14.49
N ASN A 723 -28.30 6.52 -13.84
CA ASN A 723 -28.50 7.29 -12.62
C ASN A 723 -28.43 6.34 -11.43
N THR A 724 -27.28 6.32 -10.75
CA THR A 724 -27.01 5.59 -9.51
C THR A 724 -27.46 6.35 -8.26
N ASN A 725 -27.84 7.63 -8.40
CA ASN A 725 -28.44 8.44 -7.34
C ASN A 725 -29.91 8.05 -7.11
N THR A 726 -30.11 6.79 -6.69
CA THR A 726 -31.38 6.18 -6.32
C THR A 726 -31.58 6.21 -4.80
N ASN A 727 -32.68 5.63 -4.29
CA ASN A 727 -32.91 5.48 -2.86
C ASN A 727 -33.25 4.01 -2.54
N PRO A 728 -32.30 3.20 -2.05
CA PRO A 728 -30.89 3.53 -1.74
C PRO A 728 -30.05 3.80 -3.00
N LEU A 729 -28.88 4.44 -2.83
CA LEU A 729 -27.89 4.63 -3.91
C LEU A 729 -27.42 3.27 -4.42
N ASN A 730 -27.18 3.11 -5.72
CA ASN A 730 -26.84 1.80 -6.28
C ASN A 730 -25.79 1.89 -7.40
N PRO A 731 -24.52 1.52 -7.13
CA PRO A 731 -23.45 1.57 -8.11
C PRO A 731 -23.48 0.37 -9.09
N PHE A 732 -24.19 -0.70 -8.74
CA PHE A 732 -24.28 -1.94 -9.52
C PHE A 732 -25.31 -1.86 -10.67
N LEU A 733 -25.93 -0.71 -10.89
CA LEU A 733 -26.79 -0.48 -12.04
C LEU A 733 -26.02 -0.69 -13.34
N ARG A 734 -26.66 -1.41 -14.27
CA ARG A 734 -26.04 -1.79 -15.53
C ARG A 734 -26.26 -0.74 -16.61
N VAL A 735 -25.29 -0.64 -17.52
CA VAL A 735 -25.44 0.13 -18.75
C VAL A 735 -26.69 -0.41 -19.50
N PRO A 736 -27.71 0.42 -19.76
CA PRO A 736 -29.06 -0.04 -20.07
C PRO A 736 -29.17 -0.69 -21.44
N PHE A 737 -29.81 -1.86 -21.53
CA PHE A 737 -30.10 -2.55 -22.79
C PHE A 737 -31.58 -2.40 -23.18
N ASN A 738 -31.91 -1.86 -24.36
CA ASN A 738 -33.29 -1.79 -24.84
C ASN A 738 -33.75 -3.15 -25.41
N THR A 739 -34.62 -3.85 -24.68
CA THR A 739 -35.18 -5.16 -25.06
C THR A 739 -36.29 -5.10 -26.12
N THR A 740 -36.78 -3.91 -26.49
CA THR A 740 -37.91 -3.72 -27.42
C THR A 740 -37.41 -3.30 -28.81
N ILE A 741 -36.63 -4.16 -29.46
CA ILE A 741 -36.17 -3.94 -30.83
C ILE A 741 -37.34 -4.18 -31.79
N THR A 742 -38.07 -3.11 -32.16
CA THR A 742 -38.98 -3.10 -33.30
C THR A 742 -38.29 -2.48 -34.50
N SER A 743 -38.44 -3.10 -35.67
CA SER A 743 -37.55 -3.01 -36.85
C SER A 743 -37.41 -1.65 -37.55
N ALA A 744 -37.81 -0.53 -36.94
CA ALA A 744 -37.88 0.78 -37.61
C ALA A 744 -36.99 1.89 -37.02
N ASN A 745 -36.30 1.70 -35.89
CA ASN A 745 -35.33 2.68 -35.36
C ASN A 745 -34.14 1.98 -34.70
N VAL A 746 -33.08 1.80 -35.48
CA VAL A 746 -31.92 0.93 -35.23
C VAL A 746 -30.84 1.59 -34.34
N ASN A 747 -31.18 2.65 -33.60
CA ASN A 747 -30.18 3.57 -33.02
C ASN A 747 -30.29 3.76 -31.49
N THR A 748 -30.90 2.81 -30.77
CA THR A 748 -31.19 2.95 -29.32
C THR A 748 -30.76 1.76 -28.45
N THR A 749 -29.82 0.92 -28.91
CA THR A 749 -29.26 -0.21 -28.14
C THR A 749 -27.94 0.19 -27.46
N VAL A 750 -27.98 0.56 -26.17
CA VAL A 750 -26.81 0.97 -25.39
C VAL A 750 -26.17 -0.30 -24.77
N ASN A 751 -24.85 -0.48 -24.93
CA ASN A 751 -24.11 -1.68 -24.48
C ASN A 751 -22.72 -1.28 -23.96
N CYS A 752 -22.12 -2.14 -23.13
CA CYS A 752 -20.75 -1.91 -22.64
C CYS A 752 -19.73 -2.01 -23.78
N ALA A 753 -19.76 -3.10 -24.55
CA ALA A 753 -19.06 -3.23 -25.83
C ALA A 753 -19.78 -4.21 -26.76
N GLN A 754 -19.40 -4.24 -28.04
CA GLN A 754 -20.02 -5.10 -29.06
C GLN A 754 -18.98 -5.83 -29.92
N TYR A 755 -19.18 -7.13 -30.10
CA TYR A 755 -18.31 -7.99 -30.91
C TYR A 755 -19.07 -8.68 -32.04
N ASN A 756 -18.49 -8.68 -33.24
CA ASN A 756 -19.07 -9.34 -34.40
C ASN A 756 -18.56 -10.77 -34.51
N LEU A 757 -19.48 -11.71 -34.27
CA LEU A 757 -19.15 -13.13 -34.28
C LEU A 757 -18.93 -13.71 -35.69
N SER A 758 -19.37 -13.02 -36.75
CA SER A 758 -19.15 -13.50 -38.13
C SER A 758 -17.77 -13.15 -38.68
N THR A 759 -17.17 -12.05 -38.20
CA THR A 759 -15.85 -11.56 -38.63
C THR A 759 -14.76 -11.77 -37.60
N SER A 760 -15.10 -12.27 -36.40
CA SER A 760 -14.18 -12.36 -35.26
C SER A 760 -13.46 -11.04 -34.98
N SER A 761 -14.21 -9.94 -34.99
CA SER A 761 -13.66 -8.60 -34.82
C SER A 761 -14.57 -7.73 -33.97
N PHE A 762 -14.00 -6.77 -33.25
CA PHE A 762 -14.77 -5.69 -32.64
C PHE A 762 -15.59 -4.97 -33.72
N THR A 763 -16.85 -4.69 -33.42
CA THR A 763 -17.76 -4.08 -34.41
C THR A 763 -17.65 -2.56 -34.38
N LEU A 764 -17.16 -1.96 -35.47
CA LEU A 764 -16.91 -0.53 -35.67
C LEU A 764 -18.15 0.38 -35.68
N ALA A 765 -19.32 -0.12 -35.25
CA ALA A 765 -20.53 0.69 -35.18
C ALA A 765 -20.44 1.60 -33.94
N VAL A 766 -20.05 2.85 -34.17
CA VAL A 766 -19.77 3.92 -33.19
C VAL A 766 -20.91 4.23 -32.20
N ASN A 767 -22.10 3.65 -32.38
CA ASN A 767 -23.29 3.87 -31.56
C ASN A 767 -23.51 2.83 -30.43
N ASN A 768 -22.71 1.76 -30.35
CA ASN A 768 -22.98 0.60 -29.48
C ASN A 768 -21.80 0.20 -28.54
N GLN A 769 -20.97 1.15 -28.09
CA GLN A 769 -19.77 0.88 -27.25
C GLN A 769 -19.62 1.85 -26.06
N VAL A 770 -20.68 2.01 -25.26
CA VAL A 770 -20.79 3.06 -24.24
C VAL A 770 -19.77 2.90 -23.12
N GLY A 771 -19.51 1.68 -22.65
CA GLY A 771 -18.52 1.46 -21.59
C GLY A 771 -17.08 1.72 -22.07
N LEU A 772 -16.78 1.45 -23.34
CA LEU A 772 -15.43 1.60 -23.89
C LEU A 772 -15.13 3.03 -24.38
N ALA A 773 -16.14 3.76 -24.87
CA ALA A 773 -15.95 5.04 -25.55
C ALA A 773 -16.27 6.28 -24.71
N ASN A 774 -17.06 6.15 -23.63
CA ASN A 774 -17.50 7.30 -22.83
C ASN A 774 -16.58 7.54 -21.60
N PRO A 775 -16.46 8.79 -21.11
CA PRO A 775 -15.72 9.10 -19.90
C PRO A 775 -16.34 8.39 -18.69
N VAL A 776 -15.47 7.98 -17.79
CA VAL A 776 -15.84 7.42 -16.49
C VAL A 776 -16.12 8.59 -15.53
N SER A 777 -17.06 8.40 -14.61
CA SER A 777 -17.38 9.38 -13.56
C SER A 777 -17.46 8.68 -12.21
N GLY A 778 -17.20 9.43 -11.14
CA GLY A 778 -16.91 8.90 -9.82
C GLY A 778 -15.45 8.44 -9.70
N ALA A 779 -15.06 8.08 -8.48
CA ALA A 779 -13.74 7.55 -8.14
C ALA A 779 -13.49 6.15 -8.75
N ARG A 780 -13.30 6.09 -10.08
CA ARG A 780 -13.05 4.86 -10.87
C ARG A 780 -11.85 5.02 -11.80
N HIS A 781 -10.87 5.78 -11.32
CA HIS A 781 -9.57 5.98 -11.95
C HIS A 781 -8.47 5.16 -11.30
N VAL A 782 -7.54 4.64 -12.10
CA VAL A 782 -6.48 3.72 -11.66
C VAL A 782 -5.14 4.06 -12.32
N LEU A 783 -4.04 3.71 -11.66
CA LEU A 783 -2.72 3.70 -12.28
C LEU A 783 -2.46 2.33 -12.91
N LYS A 784 -2.05 2.32 -14.17
CA LYS A 784 -1.69 1.09 -14.88
C LYS A 784 -0.23 1.15 -15.32
N LEU A 785 0.61 0.29 -14.76
CA LEU A 785 2.03 0.19 -15.10
C LEU A 785 2.20 -0.73 -16.31
N VAL A 786 2.83 -0.22 -17.36
CA VAL A 786 3.13 -0.92 -18.61
C VAL A 786 4.62 -0.83 -18.92
N ASP A 787 5.11 -1.66 -19.84
CA ASP A 787 6.55 -1.73 -20.18
C ASP A 787 7.50 -1.96 -18.97
N GLY A 788 7.06 -2.78 -18.00
CA GLY A 788 7.86 -3.16 -16.84
C GLY A 788 8.72 -4.41 -17.04
N GLY A 789 8.62 -5.08 -18.20
CA GLY A 789 9.12 -6.44 -18.40
C GLY A 789 10.60 -6.52 -18.74
N MET A 790 11.33 -7.47 -18.14
CA MET A 790 12.73 -7.72 -18.49
C MET A 790 12.85 -8.10 -19.97
N SER A 791 13.83 -7.51 -20.65
CA SER A 791 14.11 -7.79 -22.06
C SER A 791 14.62 -9.22 -22.27
N ALA A 792 14.58 -9.70 -23.51
CA ALA A 792 15.15 -11.01 -23.88
C ALA A 792 16.67 -11.14 -23.58
N GLY A 793 17.37 -10.02 -23.38
CA GLY A 793 18.77 -9.99 -22.96
C GLY A 793 18.99 -10.08 -21.44
N GLY A 794 17.94 -10.26 -20.64
CA GLY A 794 18.03 -10.33 -19.18
C GLY A 794 18.19 -8.98 -18.49
N VAL A 795 17.86 -7.87 -19.17
CA VAL A 795 17.97 -6.51 -18.63
C VAL A 795 16.59 -6.04 -18.19
N SER A 796 16.44 -5.71 -16.90
CA SER A 796 15.23 -5.08 -16.37
C SER A 796 15.14 -3.61 -16.83
N PRO A 797 13.98 -3.16 -17.36
CA PRO A 797 13.79 -1.78 -17.79
C PRO A 797 13.41 -0.84 -16.64
N LEU A 798 13.23 -1.34 -15.41
CA LEU A 798 12.82 -0.49 -14.29
C LEU A 798 13.90 0.52 -13.89
N PRO A 799 13.50 1.70 -13.36
CA PRO A 799 14.45 2.70 -12.91
C PRO A 799 15.41 2.18 -11.86
N VAL A 800 16.66 2.58 -12.01
CA VAL A 800 17.76 2.43 -11.04
C VAL A 800 18.58 3.72 -11.06
N MET A 801 19.47 3.91 -10.08
CA MET A 801 20.34 5.08 -10.06
C MET A 801 21.10 5.24 -11.40
N PRO A 802 21.22 6.47 -11.91
CA PRO A 802 21.77 6.71 -13.23
C PRO A 802 23.28 6.44 -13.24
N ALA A 803 23.88 6.25 -14.43
CA ALA A 803 25.31 5.97 -14.55
C ALA A 803 26.23 7.02 -13.87
N ALA A 804 25.77 8.26 -13.74
CA ALA A 804 26.47 9.33 -13.02
C ALA A 804 26.70 9.04 -11.53
N SER A 805 25.91 8.13 -10.93
CA SER A 805 26.07 7.68 -9.55
C SER A 805 27.29 6.78 -9.32
N THR A 806 27.96 6.31 -10.38
CA THR A 806 29.06 5.32 -10.35
C THR A 806 28.69 3.96 -9.76
N CYS A 807 27.40 3.71 -9.46
CA CYS A 807 26.92 2.41 -9.00
C CYS A 807 27.07 1.35 -10.11
N THR A 808 27.15 0.08 -9.71
CA THR A 808 27.20 -1.06 -10.65
C THR A 808 26.39 -2.22 -10.11
N GLN A 809 25.48 -2.76 -10.93
CA GLN A 809 24.82 -4.04 -10.65
C GLN A 809 25.69 -5.20 -11.13
N SER A 810 25.66 -6.30 -10.38
CA SER A 810 26.30 -7.57 -10.76
C SER A 810 25.54 -8.74 -10.12
N ALA A 811 25.87 -9.98 -10.47
CA ALA A 811 25.28 -11.14 -9.78
C ALA A 811 25.55 -11.16 -8.26
N ALA A 812 26.64 -10.54 -7.80
CA ALA A 812 26.97 -10.41 -6.36
C ALA A 812 26.27 -9.22 -5.70
N ASN A 813 25.81 -8.24 -6.48
CA ASN A 813 25.06 -7.08 -6.01
C ASN A 813 23.94 -6.75 -7.01
N PRO A 814 22.88 -7.59 -7.08
CA PRO A 814 21.91 -7.56 -8.18
C PRO A 814 21.10 -6.28 -8.23
N THR A 815 20.79 -5.70 -7.07
CA THR A 815 20.05 -4.45 -6.89
C THR A 815 20.95 -3.30 -6.43
N GLY A 816 22.27 -3.42 -6.63
CA GLY A 816 23.29 -2.50 -6.12
C GLY A 816 23.25 -1.06 -6.61
N CYS A 817 22.34 -0.75 -7.52
CA CYS A 817 22.04 0.59 -8.00
C CYS A 817 20.70 1.12 -7.47
N GLY A 818 20.19 0.54 -6.38
CA GLY A 818 18.90 0.93 -5.82
C GLY A 818 17.73 0.50 -6.70
N GLY A 819 16.62 1.23 -6.60
CA GLY A 819 15.47 0.93 -7.45
C GLY A 819 14.37 1.98 -7.44
N VAL A 820 13.13 1.52 -7.48
CA VAL A 820 11.94 2.36 -7.63
C VAL A 820 10.79 1.88 -6.76
N THR A 821 10.05 2.82 -6.21
CA THR A 821 8.77 2.55 -5.54
C THR A 821 7.67 3.32 -6.23
N PHE A 822 6.64 2.60 -6.68
CA PHE A 822 5.40 3.19 -7.18
C PHE A 822 4.42 3.28 -6.02
N ALA A 823 4.17 4.50 -5.56
CA ALA A 823 3.23 4.82 -4.49
C ALA A 823 1.96 5.42 -5.09
N SER A 824 0.79 4.95 -4.68
CA SER A 824 -0.47 5.43 -5.26
C SER A 824 -1.59 5.38 -4.23
N GLU A 825 -2.38 6.44 -4.11
CA GLU A 825 -3.62 6.36 -3.33
C GLU A 825 -4.74 5.64 -4.09
N ASN A 826 -4.65 5.59 -5.42
CA ASN A 826 -5.52 4.80 -6.27
C ASN A 826 -4.98 3.36 -6.41
N PRO A 827 -5.81 2.40 -6.84
CA PRO A 827 -5.36 1.07 -7.20
C PRO A 827 -4.33 1.05 -8.32
N VAL A 828 -3.40 0.08 -8.26
CA VAL A 828 -2.34 -0.11 -9.26
C VAL A 828 -2.52 -1.44 -10.00
N TYR A 829 -2.54 -1.37 -11.33
CA TYR A 829 -2.59 -2.53 -12.22
C TYR A 829 -1.23 -2.69 -12.90
N ALA A 830 -0.51 -3.77 -12.62
CA ALA A 830 0.73 -4.09 -13.32
C ALA A 830 0.42 -5.01 -14.51
N GLN A 831 0.51 -4.47 -15.73
CA GLN A 831 0.29 -5.25 -16.95
C GLN A 831 1.59 -5.76 -17.57
N GLY A 832 1.58 -7.05 -17.89
CA GLY A 832 2.68 -7.78 -18.47
C GLY A 832 3.68 -8.27 -17.43
N ASN A 833 4.86 -8.66 -17.88
CA ASN A 833 5.93 -9.00 -16.94
C ASN A 833 6.42 -7.73 -16.22
N PHE A 834 6.88 -7.87 -14.98
CA PHE A 834 7.34 -6.74 -14.18
C PHE A 834 8.67 -7.05 -13.49
N ASN A 835 9.71 -6.29 -13.83
CA ASN A 835 11.08 -6.41 -13.33
C ASN A 835 11.75 -7.79 -13.56
N SER A 836 11.08 -8.67 -14.31
CA SER A 836 11.52 -10.02 -14.67
C SER A 836 10.88 -10.45 -15.99
N SER A 837 11.18 -11.65 -16.45
CA SER A 837 10.57 -12.31 -17.61
C SER A 837 10.87 -13.81 -17.57
N SER A 838 10.35 -14.57 -18.54
CA SER A 838 10.74 -15.96 -18.76
C SER A 838 12.23 -16.14 -19.11
N ALA A 839 12.95 -15.08 -19.48
CA ALA A 839 14.38 -15.11 -19.73
C ALA A 839 15.23 -14.98 -18.44
N ASP A 840 14.60 -14.69 -17.30
CA ASP A 840 15.29 -14.56 -16.02
C ASP A 840 15.73 -15.92 -15.48
N ALA A 841 17.05 -16.12 -15.35
CA ALA A 841 17.63 -17.38 -14.89
C ALA A 841 17.27 -17.73 -13.43
N PHE A 842 16.75 -16.78 -12.66
CA PHE A 842 16.26 -17.03 -11.32
C PHE A 842 15.22 -18.15 -11.28
N TRP A 843 14.22 -18.15 -12.18
CA TRP A 843 13.10 -19.09 -12.11
C TRP A 843 13.54 -20.56 -12.26
N GLY A 844 14.63 -20.81 -12.98
CA GLY A 844 15.23 -22.15 -13.07
C GLY A 844 16.03 -22.58 -11.85
N THR A 845 16.34 -21.65 -10.93
CA THR A 845 17.20 -21.87 -9.76
C THR A 845 16.60 -21.36 -8.45
N ALA A 846 15.32 -20.98 -8.44
CA ALA A 846 14.66 -20.37 -7.28
C ALA A 846 14.67 -21.27 -6.03
N ASN A 847 14.73 -22.59 -6.23
CA ASN A 847 14.84 -23.59 -5.15
C ASN A 847 16.28 -23.87 -4.70
N ALA A 848 17.30 -23.24 -5.30
CA ALA A 848 18.70 -23.37 -4.88
C ALA A 848 19.00 -22.43 -3.70
N SER A 849 20.02 -22.77 -2.91
CA SER A 849 20.48 -21.93 -1.78
C SER A 849 21.96 -21.53 -1.97
N PRO A 850 22.26 -20.25 -2.28
CA PRO A 850 21.34 -19.20 -2.71
C PRO A 850 20.86 -19.38 -4.18
N PRO A 851 19.71 -18.81 -4.57
CA PRO A 851 19.25 -18.82 -5.96
C PRO A 851 20.11 -17.90 -6.84
N THR A 852 20.10 -18.12 -8.16
CA THR A 852 20.79 -17.21 -9.10
C THR A 852 20.05 -15.87 -9.14
N GLN A 853 20.79 -14.77 -8.98
CA GLN A 853 20.20 -13.44 -9.02
C GLN A 853 20.66 -12.66 -10.26
N THR A 854 19.75 -12.48 -11.21
CA THR A 854 19.91 -11.57 -12.35
C THR A 854 19.87 -10.12 -11.85
N SER A 855 20.67 -9.22 -12.42
CA SER A 855 20.63 -7.79 -12.08
C SER A 855 19.27 -7.18 -12.40
N HIS A 856 18.68 -6.47 -11.44
CA HIS A 856 17.34 -5.90 -11.53
C HIS A 856 17.16 -4.73 -10.56
N SER A 857 16.06 -3.99 -10.68
CA SER A 857 15.74 -2.86 -9.79
C SER A 857 15.20 -3.37 -8.45
N ALA A 858 15.58 -2.74 -7.33
CA ALA A 858 14.88 -2.91 -6.06
C ALA A 858 13.49 -2.26 -6.14
N ALA A 859 12.49 -3.03 -6.59
CA ALA A 859 11.19 -2.49 -6.96
C ALA A 859 10.12 -2.76 -5.90
N SER A 860 9.25 -1.77 -5.65
CA SER A 860 8.00 -1.99 -4.92
C SER A 860 6.81 -1.24 -5.48
N ILE A 861 5.61 -1.74 -5.17
CA ILE A 861 4.34 -1.08 -5.38
C ILE A 861 3.65 -0.96 -4.02
N ILE A 862 3.29 0.27 -3.62
CA ILE A 862 2.55 0.57 -2.38
C ILE A 862 1.29 1.33 -2.79
N ALA A 863 0.13 0.68 -2.73
CA ALA A 863 -1.11 1.23 -3.28
C ALA A 863 -2.34 0.91 -2.43
N ASP A 864 -3.51 1.46 -2.75
CA ASP A 864 -4.79 1.00 -2.18
C ASP A 864 -5.00 -0.50 -2.41
N SER A 865 -4.75 -0.94 -3.65
CA SER A 865 -4.90 -2.33 -4.09
C SER A 865 -3.94 -2.60 -5.26
N VAL A 866 -3.49 -3.85 -5.42
CA VAL A 866 -2.59 -4.24 -6.52
C VAL A 866 -3.15 -5.43 -7.30
N THR A 867 -3.37 -5.20 -8.60
CA THR A 867 -3.87 -6.18 -9.56
C THR A 867 -2.77 -6.52 -10.57
N VAL A 868 -2.59 -7.80 -10.86
CA VAL A 868 -1.65 -8.25 -11.90
C VAL A 868 -2.41 -8.71 -13.14
N LEU A 869 -1.93 -8.27 -14.30
CA LEU A 869 -2.54 -8.54 -15.61
C LEU A 869 -1.48 -9.14 -16.53
N SER A 870 -1.76 -10.27 -17.16
CA SER A 870 -0.81 -10.96 -18.03
C SER A 870 -0.45 -10.14 -19.29
N ASN A 871 0.58 -10.57 -20.03
CA ASN A 871 0.92 -9.98 -21.34
C ASN A 871 -0.20 -10.15 -22.39
N GLN A 872 -1.18 -11.00 -22.12
CA GLN A 872 -2.33 -11.25 -22.99
C GLN A 872 -3.60 -10.50 -22.54
N TRP A 873 -3.51 -9.74 -21.43
CA TRP A 873 -4.61 -8.88 -20.99
C TRP A 873 -5.05 -7.93 -22.10
N ASN A 874 -6.36 -7.73 -22.19
CA ASN A 874 -7.00 -6.98 -23.24
C ASN A 874 -8.16 -6.15 -22.68
N ASP A 875 -7.97 -4.84 -22.58
CA ASP A 875 -8.93 -3.91 -21.99
C ASP A 875 -10.29 -4.01 -22.68
N ALA A 876 -10.31 -4.03 -24.01
CA ALA A 876 -11.56 -4.09 -24.76
C ALA A 876 -12.30 -5.44 -24.61
N ALA A 877 -11.57 -6.56 -24.50
CA ALA A 877 -12.17 -7.88 -24.28
C ALA A 877 -12.89 -7.95 -22.92
N SER A 878 -12.37 -7.24 -21.91
CA SER A 878 -12.99 -7.18 -20.59
C SER A 878 -14.39 -6.57 -20.59
N LEU A 879 -14.69 -5.67 -21.54
CA LEU A 879 -16.00 -5.04 -21.71
C LEU A 879 -16.94 -5.81 -22.66
N VAL A 880 -16.42 -6.75 -23.45
CA VAL A 880 -17.17 -7.53 -24.45
C VAL A 880 -17.89 -8.74 -23.87
N ALA A 881 -17.33 -9.37 -22.84
CA ALA A 881 -17.95 -10.51 -22.17
C ALA A 881 -17.71 -10.47 -20.65
N PRO A 882 -18.06 -9.34 -20.00
CA PRO A 882 -17.67 -9.02 -18.61
C PRO A 882 -18.14 -10.09 -17.62
N THR A 883 -19.33 -10.66 -17.83
CA THR A 883 -20.01 -11.53 -16.87
C THR A 883 -20.22 -12.96 -17.35
N THR A 884 -19.50 -13.41 -18.37
CA THR A 884 -19.71 -14.75 -18.93
C THR A 884 -19.06 -15.83 -18.08
N ASN A 885 -19.77 -16.95 -17.89
CA ASN A 885 -19.28 -18.07 -17.09
C ASN A 885 -17.97 -18.62 -17.70
N GLY A 886 -16.94 -18.70 -16.87
CA GLY A 886 -15.61 -19.14 -17.22
C GLY A 886 -14.84 -18.17 -18.10
N LYS A 887 -15.33 -16.93 -18.33
CA LYS A 887 -14.61 -15.92 -19.14
C LYS A 887 -14.19 -16.41 -20.53
N ASN A 888 -14.97 -17.33 -21.12
CA ASN A 888 -14.46 -18.19 -22.19
C ASN A 888 -15.20 -18.11 -23.52
N SER A 889 -16.37 -17.45 -23.62
CA SER A 889 -17.07 -17.39 -24.90
C SER A 889 -18.20 -16.37 -25.02
N LEU A 890 -18.39 -15.88 -26.25
CA LEU A 890 -19.65 -15.33 -26.73
C LEU A 890 -20.35 -16.34 -27.64
N THR A 891 -21.69 -16.43 -27.54
CA THR A 891 -22.50 -17.30 -28.40
C THR A 891 -23.70 -16.54 -28.94
N ASN A 892 -23.92 -16.62 -30.26
CA ASN A 892 -25.16 -16.21 -30.91
C ASN A 892 -25.78 -17.39 -31.67
N GLY A 893 -26.85 -17.97 -31.11
CA GLY A 893 -27.55 -19.11 -31.68
C GLY A 893 -26.64 -20.32 -31.87
N THR A 894 -26.12 -20.49 -33.08
CA THR A 894 -25.24 -21.61 -33.49
C THR A 894 -23.75 -21.27 -33.59
N THR A 895 -23.35 -20.00 -33.46
CA THR A 895 -21.94 -19.58 -33.57
C THR A 895 -21.39 -19.21 -32.19
N THR A 896 -20.30 -19.86 -31.80
CA THR A 896 -19.59 -19.66 -30.53
C THR A 896 -18.17 -19.23 -30.85
N ILE A 897 -17.75 -18.06 -30.34
CA ILE A 897 -16.36 -17.62 -30.40
C ILE A 897 -15.81 -17.52 -28.99
N SER A 898 -14.65 -18.15 -28.80
CA SER A 898 -13.86 -18.00 -27.60
C SER A 898 -13.34 -16.57 -27.49
N VAL A 899 -14.06 -15.74 -26.75
CA VAL A 899 -13.52 -14.51 -26.18
C VAL A 899 -12.87 -14.91 -24.87
N LYS A 900 -11.84 -15.76 -24.97
CA LYS A 900 -11.01 -16.08 -23.81
C LYS A 900 -10.40 -14.76 -23.37
N TYR A 901 -10.49 -14.43 -22.08
CA TYR A 901 -9.59 -13.44 -21.48
C TYR A 901 -8.22 -14.11 -21.51
N PRO A 902 -7.43 -13.89 -22.57
CA PRO A 902 -6.29 -14.74 -22.81
C PRO A 902 -5.30 -14.42 -21.70
N THR A 903 -4.82 -15.47 -21.04
CA THR A 903 -3.77 -15.38 -20.05
C THR A 903 -2.51 -15.99 -20.62
N ALA A 904 -1.39 -15.50 -20.14
CA ALA A 904 -0.09 -16.11 -20.31
C ALA A 904 0.59 -16.22 -18.95
N ASP A 905 1.61 -17.07 -18.87
CA ASP A 905 2.52 -17.06 -17.74
C ASP A 905 3.04 -15.64 -17.47
N GLY A 906 3.02 -15.25 -16.20
CA GLY A 906 3.41 -13.91 -15.74
C GLY A 906 4.61 -13.99 -14.82
N TYR A 907 5.53 -13.02 -14.94
CA TYR A 907 6.79 -12.99 -14.18
C TYR A 907 6.95 -11.66 -13.46
N TYR A 908 6.93 -11.69 -12.13
CA TYR A 908 6.91 -10.50 -11.28
C TYR A 908 8.00 -10.56 -10.21
N ARG A 909 8.82 -9.50 -10.15
CA ARG A 909 9.83 -9.28 -9.11
C ARG A 909 9.64 -7.92 -8.44
N MET A 910 8.89 -7.89 -7.34
CA MET A 910 8.58 -6.65 -6.62
C MET A 910 8.10 -6.94 -5.20
N ALA A 911 8.36 -6.03 -4.27
CA ALA A 911 7.60 -5.99 -3.03
C ALA A 911 6.25 -5.31 -3.25
N VAL A 912 5.20 -5.80 -2.60
CA VAL A 912 3.85 -5.27 -2.73
C VAL A 912 3.32 -4.94 -1.36
N SER A 913 2.87 -3.70 -1.17
CA SER A 913 2.00 -3.33 -0.07
C SER A 913 0.66 -2.81 -0.56
N GLY A 914 -0.42 -3.34 -0.02
CA GLY A 914 -1.77 -3.06 -0.49
C GLY A 914 -2.86 -3.44 0.51
N GLY A 915 -4.05 -2.91 0.27
CA GLY A 915 -5.24 -3.11 1.09
C GLY A 915 -5.95 -4.43 0.79
N LYS A 916 -6.42 -5.08 1.86
CA LYS A 916 -7.36 -6.22 1.79
C LYS A 916 -8.78 -5.75 2.06
N ASN A 917 -9.78 -6.60 1.84
CA ASN A 917 -11.16 -6.31 2.27
C ASN A 917 -11.39 -6.79 3.71
N ILE A 918 -12.38 -6.24 4.40
CA ILE A 918 -12.78 -6.72 5.73
C ILE A 918 -13.59 -8.01 5.56
N PRO A 919 -13.22 -9.13 6.20
CA PRO A 919 -14.02 -10.35 6.12
C PRO A 919 -15.31 -10.24 6.92
N PHE A 920 -16.32 -10.99 6.50
CA PHE A 920 -17.65 -11.00 7.09
C PHE A 920 -18.20 -12.43 7.17
N PRO A 921 -19.15 -12.71 8.08
CA PRO A 921 -19.76 -14.03 8.17
C PRO A 921 -20.44 -14.42 6.85
N GLN A 922 -20.24 -15.67 6.43
CA GLN A 922 -20.89 -16.19 5.23
C GLN A 922 -22.43 -16.03 5.34
N PRO A 923 -23.09 -15.33 4.39
CA PRO A 923 -24.54 -15.19 4.41
C PRO A 923 -25.26 -16.53 4.21
N ASN A 924 -26.43 -16.69 4.80
CA ASN A 924 -27.24 -17.91 4.69
C ASN A 924 -28.06 -17.97 3.38
N TRP A 925 -27.39 -17.78 2.24
CA TRP A 925 -28.01 -17.87 0.92
C TRP A 925 -27.89 -19.28 0.34
N ASN A 926 -28.91 -19.71 -0.38
CA ASN A 926 -28.85 -20.99 -1.09
C ASN A 926 -27.82 -20.93 -2.23
N GLY A 927 -26.80 -21.78 -2.19
CA GLY A 927 -25.78 -21.90 -3.24
C GLY A 927 -24.62 -20.91 -3.15
N VAL A 928 -24.45 -20.20 -2.03
CA VAL A 928 -23.27 -19.36 -1.79
C VAL A 928 -21.99 -20.21 -1.70
N SER A 929 -20.88 -19.71 -2.27
CA SER A 929 -19.58 -20.36 -2.17
C SER A 929 -19.07 -20.41 -0.74
N GLN A 930 -18.33 -21.46 -0.36
CA GLN A 930 -17.81 -21.66 1.00
C GLN A 930 -16.85 -20.56 1.48
N ASP A 931 -16.18 -19.89 0.55
CA ASP A 931 -15.21 -18.82 0.78
C ASP A 931 -15.79 -17.41 0.62
N PHE A 932 -17.06 -17.26 0.26
CA PHE A 932 -17.67 -15.93 0.22
C PHE A 932 -17.77 -15.34 1.63
N GLY A 933 -17.31 -14.09 1.80
CA GLY A 933 -17.12 -13.47 3.11
C GLY A 933 -15.69 -13.51 3.64
N THR A 934 -14.79 -14.23 2.97
CA THR A 934 -13.34 -14.11 3.21
C THR A 934 -12.75 -12.89 2.51
N ASP A 935 -11.51 -12.52 2.81
CA ASP A 935 -10.78 -11.46 2.12
C ASP A 935 -10.05 -11.95 0.84
N GLY A 936 -10.21 -13.24 0.50
CA GLY A 936 -9.52 -13.92 -0.60
C GLY A 936 -8.22 -14.62 -0.18
N GLY A 937 -7.69 -14.34 1.01
CA GLY A 937 -6.48 -14.89 1.57
C GLY A 937 -5.19 -14.46 0.87
N MET A 938 -4.05 -14.70 1.51
CA MET A 938 -2.74 -14.21 1.03
C MET A 938 -2.32 -14.77 -0.34
N HIS A 939 -2.92 -15.88 -0.76
CA HIS A 939 -2.74 -16.47 -2.08
C HIS A 939 -3.47 -15.69 -3.21
N ASN A 940 -4.46 -14.85 -2.86
CA ASN A 940 -5.14 -13.91 -3.77
C ASN A 940 -4.97 -12.44 -3.32
N PHE A 941 -3.94 -12.16 -2.51
CA PHE A 941 -3.60 -10.79 -2.13
C PHE A 941 -3.25 -9.94 -3.35
N LEU A 942 -2.47 -10.50 -4.28
CA LEU A 942 -2.46 -10.00 -5.66
C LEU A 942 -3.80 -10.32 -6.29
N ARG A 943 -4.50 -9.29 -6.76
CA ARG A 943 -5.82 -9.44 -7.36
C ARG A 943 -5.70 -9.92 -8.81
N TYR A 944 -6.71 -10.65 -9.28
CA TYR A 944 -6.76 -11.20 -10.63
C TYR A 944 -8.09 -10.88 -11.31
N LEU A 945 -8.02 -10.64 -12.62
CA LEU A 945 -9.19 -10.42 -13.49
C LEU A 945 -9.25 -11.37 -14.67
N GLU A 946 -8.38 -12.37 -14.77
CA GLU A 946 -8.27 -13.21 -15.95
C GLU A 946 -8.57 -14.69 -15.68
N ASP A 947 -8.71 -15.49 -16.74
CA ASP A 947 -8.80 -16.94 -16.63
C ASP A 947 -7.39 -17.57 -16.62
N TRP A 948 -6.78 -17.74 -15.44
CA TRP A 948 -5.43 -18.30 -15.31
C TRP A 948 -5.36 -19.83 -15.39
N SER A 949 -6.43 -20.50 -15.84
CA SER A 949 -6.46 -21.95 -15.97
C SER A 949 -5.34 -22.48 -16.86
N GLY A 950 -4.45 -23.28 -16.28
CA GLY A 950 -3.29 -23.86 -16.95
C GLY A 950 -2.13 -22.88 -17.21
N GLN A 951 -2.16 -21.68 -16.61
CA GLN A 951 -1.04 -20.73 -16.59
C GLN A 951 -0.40 -20.69 -15.20
N THR A 952 0.85 -20.22 -15.16
CA THR A 952 1.63 -20.06 -13.94
C THR A 952 1.93 -18.60 -13.68
N LEU A 953 1.69 -18.18 -12.44
CA LEU A 953 2.11 -16.87 -11.96
C LEU A 953 3.38 -17.04 -11.13
N HIS A 954 4.49 -16.54 -11.68
CA HIS A 954 5.80 -16.52 -11.06
C HIS A 954 5.98 -15.21 -10.30
N PHE A 955 6.10 -15.29 -8.98
CA PHE A 955 6.25 -14.13 -8.11
C PHE A 955 7.46 -14.31 -7.18
N ASN A 956 8.32 -13.30 -7.11
CA ASN A 956 9.41 -13.23 -6.13
C ASN A 956 9.40 -11.85 -5.46
N GLY A 957 9.16 -11.81 -4.16
CA GLY A 957 9.01 -10.54 -3.46
C GLY A 957 8.46 -10.68 -2.04
N SER A 958 7.83 -9.63 -1.55
CA SER A 958 7.18 -9.54 -0.23
C SER A 958 5.73 -9.11 -0.41
N LEU A 959 4.80 -9.67 0.37
CA LEU A 959 3.37 -9.34 0.35
C LEU A 959 2.97 -8.73 1.70
N VAL A 960 2.57 -7.46 1.71
CA VAL A 960 2.36 -6.69 2.95
C VAL A 960 0.99 -6.02 2.94
N SER A 961 0.08 -6.44 3.81
CA SER A 961 -1.20 -5.75 4.02
C SER A 961 -1.18 -4.94 5.32
N MET A 962 -1.02 -3.62 5.24
CA MET A 962 -1.01 -2.76 6.44
C MET A 962 -2.37 -2.16 6.76
N TYR A 963 -3.26 -2.06 5.77
CA TYR A 963 -4.55 -1.38 5.81
C TYR A 963 -5.63 -2.18 5.06
N TYR A 964 -6.88 -1.75 5.18
CA TYR A 964 -7.96 -2.17 4.28
C TYR A 964 -7.99 -1.30 3.02
N ALA A 965 -8.46 -1.84 1.91
CA ALA A 965 -8.68 -1.06 0.69
C ALA A 965 -9.94 -0.20 0.86
N GLU A 966 -9.84 1.10 0.57
CA GLU A 966 -10.95 2.06 0.67
C GLU A 966 -11.34 2.63 -0.72
N TYR A 967 -10.53 2.37 -1.74
CA TYR A 967 -10.86 2.70 -3.13
C TYR A 967 -11.49 1.49 -3.86
N ASP A 968 -10.82 0.34 -3.85
CA ASP A 968 -11.37 -0.92 -4.38
C ASP A 968 -11.98 -1.79 -3.27
N THR A 969 -13.16 -1.39 -2.82
CA THR A 969 -13.91 -1.99 -1.71
C THR A 969 -14.65 -3.28 -2.09
N GLY A 970 -14.67 -3.66 -3.36
CA GLY A 970 -15.36 -4.83 -3.88
C GLY A 970 -15.04 -6.13 -3.12
N THR A 971 -16.09 -6.79 -2.61
CA THR A 971 -15.96 -8.05 -1.88
C THR A 971 -15.26 -9.14 -2.70
N PHE A 972 -14.47 -9.97 -2.01
CA PHE A 972 -13.87 -11.15 -2.62
C PHE A 972 -14.95 -12.10 -3.12
N LYS A 973 -14.77 -12.57 -4.36
CA LYS A 973 -15.68 -13.47 -5.05
C LYS A 973 -14.95 -14.19 -6.18
N CYS A 974 -15.26 -15.47 -6.35
CA CYS A 974 -14.64 -16.38 -7.31
C CYS A 974 -15.62 -17.56 -7.52
N CYS A 975 -15.47 -18.43 -8.53
CA CYS A 975 -14.45 -18.50 -9.58
C CYS A 975 -15.10 -18.73 -10.95
N ALA A 976 -16.30 -18.20 -11.17
CA ALA A 976 -17.05 -18.34 -12.41
C ALA A 976 -16.95 -17.07 -13.28
N VAL A 977 -17.05 -15.90 -12.65
CA VAL A 977 -17.17 -14.61 -13.34
C VAL A 977 -15.97 -13.70 -13.12
N VAL A 978 -15.35 -13.71 -11.93
CA VAL A 978 -14.27 -12.73 -11.63
C VAL A 978 -12.89 -13.17 -12.10
N TYR A 979 -12.49 -14.42 -11.83
CA TYR A 979 -11.22 -14.97 -12.30
C TYR A 979 -11.20 -16.50 -12.09
N ASN A 980 -10.22 -17.18 -12.70
CA ASN A 980 -9.80 -18.51 -12.29
C ASN A 980 -8.37 -18.44 -11.74
N PRO A 981 -8.03 -19.22 -10.69
CA PRO A 981 -6.74 -19.11 -10.03
C PRO A 981 -5.58 -19.69 -10.88
N PRO A 982 -4.38 -19.05 -10.86
CA PRO A 982 -3.19 -19.60 -11.49
C PRO A 982 -2.58 -20.75 -10.68
N THR A 983 -1.66 -21.49 -11.31
CA THR A 983 -0.62 -22.18 -10.55
C THR A 983 0.31 -21.12 -9.96
N ARG A 984 0.51 -21.11 -8.64
CA ARG A 984 1.30 -20.07 -7.96
C ARG A 984 2.71 -20.58 -7.69
N ASP A 985 3.70 -19.96 -8.34
CA ASP A 985 5.11 -20.24 -8.13
C ASP A 985 5.74 -19.06 -7.38
N TYR A 986 5.49 -19.02 -6.07
CA TYR A 986 5.76 -17.84 -5.23
C TYR A 986 6.98 -18.04 -4.35
N TYR A 987 7.83 -17.02 -4.33
CA TYR A 987 9.08 -16.98 -3.59
C TYR A 987 9.21 -15.67 -2.80
N PHE A 988 9.96 -15.74 -1.71
CA PHE A 988 10.39 -14.55 -1.00
C PHE A 988 11.72 -14.07 -1.57
N ASP A 989 11.81 -12.76 -1.82
CA ASP A 989 13.08 -12.18 -2.26
C ASP A 989 14.05 -12.03 -1.08
N VAL A 990 14.96 -13.00 -0.97
CA VAL A 990 16.01 -13.04 0.06
C VAL A 990 16.91 -11.80 0.04
N LEU A 991 16.93 -11.02 -1.04
CA LEU A 991 17.68 -9.77 -1.09
C LEU A 991 17.12 -8.73 -0.11
N PHE A 992 15.83 -8.77 0.22
CA PHE A 992 15.20 -7.85 1.18
C PHE A 992 15.62 -8.06 2.64
N LEU A 993 16.35 -9.13 2.94
CA LEU A 993 17.01 -9.31 4.24
C LEU A 993 18.21 -8.36 4.41
N ASN A 994 18.70 -7.76 3.33
CA ASN A 994 19.72 -6.73 3.37
C ASN A 994 19.07 -5.35 3.12
N PRO A 995 19.08 -4.43 4.10
CA PRO A 995 18.52 -3.10 3.95
C PRO A 995 19.03 -2.30 2.75
N ALA A 996 20.29 -2.51 2.32
CA ALA A 996 20.85 -1.84 1.14
C ALA A 996 20.17 -2.23 -0.19
N ASN A 997 19.45 -3.36 -0.20
CA ASN A 997 18.73 -3.88 -1.36
C ASN A 997 17.23 -3.58 -1.29
N LEU A 998 16.77 -2.86 -0.27
CA LEU A 998 15.36 -2.52 -0.14
C LEU A 998 14.93 -1.48 -1.17
N PRO A 999 13.68 -1.56 -1.65
CA PRO A 999 13.08 -0.51 -2.43
C PRO A 999 13.10 0.85 -1.69
N PRO A 1000 13.23 1.97 -2.41
CA PRO A 1000 13.18 3.32 -1.83
C PRO A 1000 11.95 3.56 -0.94
N ALA A 1001 12.12 4.26 0.18
CA ALA A 1001 11.03 4.56 1.13
C ALA A 1001 10.24 3.32 1.63
N THR A 1002 10.91 2.17 1.76
CA THR A 1002 10.33 0.99 2.43
C THR A 1002 9.83 1.38 3.83
N PRO A 1003 8.56 1.12 4.19
CA PRO A 1003 8.05 1.38 5.53
C PRO A 1003 8.79 0.54 6.59
N MET A 1004 9.06 1.14 7.76
CA MET A 1004 9.79 0.50 8.85
C MET A 1004 9.01 0.60 10.16
N PHE A 1005 8.91 -0.51 10.89
CA PHE A 1005 8.44 -0.52 12.28
C PHE A 1005 9.57 -0.06 13.20
N GLN A 1006 9.23 0.38 14.40
CA GLN A 1006 10.23 0.82 15.36
C GLN A 1006 10.11 0.07 16.67
N ASP A 1007 11.27 -0.31 17.20
CA ASP A 1007 11.42 -0.89 18.54
C ASP A 1007 12.61 -0.24 19.27
N VAL A 1008 12.47 -0.05 20.59
CA VAL A 1008 13.53 0.49 21.45
C VAL A 1008 14.02 -0.62 22.37
N VAL A 1009 15.22 -1.14 22.09
CA VAL A 1009 15.80 -2.27 22.80
C VAL A 1009 16.79 -1.78 23.86
N ASN A 1010 16.52 -2.13 25.11
CA ASN A 1010 17.45 -1.92 26.22
C ASN A 1010 18.48 -3.06 26.27
N LEU A 1011 19.76 -2.74 26.09
CA LEU A 1011 20.82 -3.77 26.05
C LEU A 1011 21.54 -3.97 27.38
N SER A 1012 21.81 -2.90 28.13
CA SER A 1012 22.56 -2.99 29.39
C SER A 1012 22.23 -1.87 30.37
N TYR A 1013 22.48 -2.12 31.66
CA TYR A 1013 22.31 -1.16 32.75
C TYR A 1013 23.46 -1.30 33.74
N HIS A 1014 24.21 -0.23 33.97
CA HIS A 1014 25.37 -0.22 34.87
C HIS A 1014 25.48 1.07 35.67
N GLN A 1015 25.67 0.96 36.98
CA GLN A 1015 26.14 2.05 37.83
C GLN A 1015 27.65 2.20 37.65
N ASN A 1016 28.12 3.42 37.43
CA ASN A 1016 29.55 3.70 37.34
C ASN A 1016 30.11 4.07 38.72
N PHE A 1017 31.08 3.30 39.19
CA PHE A 1017 31.74 3.51 40.50
C PHE A 1017 33.02 4.35 40.42
N THR A 1018 33.34 4.90 39.24
CA THR A 1018 34.54 5.73 39.08
C THR A 1018 34.33 7.04 39.85
N PRO A 1019 35.17 7.37 40.86
CA PRO A 1019 35.07 8.63 41.58
C PRO A 1019 35.37 9.79 40.61
N GLN A 1020 34.47 10.78 40.56
CA GLN A 1020 34.68 12.03 39.83
C GLN A 1020 35.12 13.15 40.77
#